data_AF-A0A9C5Z5Z6-F1
#
_entry.id   AF-A0A9C5Z5Z6-F1
#
_cell.length_a   1.000
_cell.length_b   1.000
_cell.length_c   1.000
_cell.angle_alpha   90.00
_cell.angle_beta   90.00
_cell.angle_gamma   90.00
#
_symmetry.space_group_name_H-M   'P 1'
#
loop_
_entity.id
_entity.type
_entity.pdbx_description
1 polymer ?
#
loop_
_entity_poly.entity_id
_entity_poly.type
_entity_poly.pdbx_seq_one_letter_code
_entity_poly.pdbx_strand_id
1 'polypeptide(L)'
;MAVDGFSPLLAIRSSVGIELWASSGPKQPYEHKSNLPREETKNSRSISFSPEGRYFAYSNGHEVKIMQTQDWQLKCILPRPKAFYLKFSPRGNYICTWELYAISKDIPEGSPNMFVYDIATGEEVFSIVHKKQTDWEPSWSSDESLFALVVDSKALFYDLSAGTSDFKATALRIDSIRGAVLSVGPGNSPPYVALYTPGTKGAPSMCKLYNYSCFTQPLACKNFFNADRVEMLWNKRGSGLLLLTSTEVDKSGASYYGNQALHFLATKGDSCSVPLAKDGPVHCVKWNPKATEFVVVYGFMPSKAALYNLGCDVIFDFGEGPRNCAYFNPFGNLVVLAGFGNLPGNVEIWDVKMKEKLANIKCPDTTHFEWNPNGEYFVTATTSPRLRIGNGFKVYHYSGALMHETIWPQGQELLAVEWQQFADNAFTEPTITKTKQEGIKSSQPEASKKAYTPPHLRLKKEGKNPEKLIQPLCTIPGLPPGYSSSQTNNNKSDRRSGGQKSQQNQRGNKSKTKKVDQNNDINSANNIGVSASVLSTKAHNSSGDTLGRSVVDNEANANSGTGNGGEQKRNPNQRRQQPQQKQQKRQPQRRPLPIAEYNSNLVVTNNNTQENPQPTQEQEKLSQQHSLQTNQSSKKATNPEKEKKIRNVAKKLSDIKKLKARQEQGEVLELNQLNKISMEAKFLEELRALKLSA
;
A
#
# COMPACT_ATOMS: atom_id res chain seq x y z
N MET A 1 31.23 -12.22 17.64
CA MET A 1 32.02 -13.07 16.71
C MET A 1 31.29 -13.05 15.38
N ALA A 2 31.84 -12.37 14.38
CA ALA A 2 31.40 -12.57 13.00
C ALA A 2 31.98 -13.92 12.56
N VAL A 3 31.13 -14.93 12.48
CA VAL A 3 31.52 -16.26 12.01
C VAL A 3 31.32 -16.29 10.51
N ASP A 4 32.34 -16.71 9.79
CA ASP A 4 32.31 -17.03 8.37
C ASP A 4 31.00 -17.73 7.94
N GLY A 5 30.36 -17.29 6.85
CA GLY A 5 29.62 -18.21 5.97
C GLY A 5 28.09 -18.32 6.06
N PHE A 6 27.35 -17.56 6.86
CA PHE A 6 25.87 -17.61 6.80
C PHE A 6 25.29 -16.61 5.79
N SER A 7 24.95 -17.09 4.59
CA SER A 7 24.05 -16.36 3.69
C SER A 7 22.60 -16.65 4.12
N PRO A 8 21.78 -15.63 4.41
CA PRO A 8 20.35 -15.83 4.70
C PRO A 8 19.67 -16.70 3.65
N LEU A 9 18.84 -17.63 4.12
CA LEU A 9 18.08 -18.53 3.25
C LEU A 9 16.93 -17.80 2.57
N LEU A 10 16.43 -18.39 1.48
CA LEU A 10 15.19 -18.00 0.83
C LEU A 10 14.14 -19.09 1.07
N ALA A 11 13.01 -18.73 1.67
CA ALA A 11 11.83 -19.56 1.65
C ALA A 11 11.08 -19.34 0.34
N ILE A 12 10.75 -20.44 -0.33
CA ILE A 12 10.04 -20.44 -1.60
C ILE A 12 8.74 -21.19 -1.43
N ARG A 13 7.64 -20.55 -1.85
CA ARG A 13 6.33 -21.18 -1.98
C ARG A 13 5.94 -21.17 -3.45
N SER A 14 5.63 -22.35 -3.97
CA SER A 14 5.22 -22.55 -5.35
C SER A 14 3.91 -23.33 -5.43
N SER A 15 3.37 -23.50 -6.64
CA SER A 15 2.19 -24.34 -6.88
C SER A 15 2.43 -25.83 -6.63
N VAL A 16 3.68 -26.27 -6.46
CA VAL A 16 4.03 -27.68 -6.25
C VAL A 16 4.51 -27.98 -4.83
N GLY A 17 4.93 -26.96 -4.07
CA GLY A 17 5.40 -27.17 -2.71
C GLY A 17 6.10 -25.97 -2.09
N ILE A 18 6.66 -26.22 -0.92
CA ILE A 18 7.45 -25.28 -0.13
C ILE A 18 8.87 -25.82 -0.03
N GLU A 19 9.84 -24.95 -0.24
CA GLU A 19 11.26 -25.28 -0.24
C GLU A 19 12.08 -24.18 0.40
N LEU A 20 13.15 -24.54 1.08
CA LEU A 20 14.17 -23.59 1.52
C LEU A 20 15.40 -23.71 0.64
N TRP A 21 15.89 -22.56 0.18
CA TRP A 21 17.02 -22.44 -0.72
C TRP A 21 18.16 -21.70 -0.02
N ALA A 22 19.39 -22.18 -0.22
CA ALA A 22 20.58 -21.61 0.35
C ALA A 22 21.60 -21.31 -0.75
N SER A 23 22.46 -20.33 -0.50
CA SER A 23 23.68 -20.19 -1.27
C SER A 23 24.87 -20.78 -0.51
N SER A 24 25.81 -21.38 -1.23
CA SER A 24 27.08 -21.87 -0.68
C SER A 24 28.16 -20.77 -0.60
N GLY A 25 27.83 -19.53 -0.98
CA GLY A 25 28.70 -18.37 -0.85
C GLY A 25 28.29 -17.22 -1.79
N PRO A 26 28.91 -16.03 -1.67
CA PRO A 26 28.47 -14.82 -2.36
C PRO A 26 28.40 -14.91 -3.90
N LYS A 27 29.16 -15.84 -4.50
CA LYS A 27 29.21 -16.09 -5.95
C LYS A 27 28.54 -17.40 -6.37
N GLN A 28 27.95 -18.14 -5.43
CA GLN A 28 27.28 -19.41 -5.70
C GLN A 28 25.77 -19.17 -5.84
N PRO A 29 25.09 -19.93 -6.72
CA PRO A 29 23.65 -19.79 -6.89
C PRO A 29 22.90 -20.17 -5.61
N TYR A 30 21.71 -19.59 -5.44
CA TYR A 30 20.73 -20.11 -4.51
C TYR A 30 20.10 -21.36 -5.09
N GLU A 31 20.12 -22.45 -4.33
CA GLU A 31 19.52 -23.72 -4.71
C GLU A 31 18.97 -24.44 -3.48
N HIS A 32 18.03 -25.35 -3.71
CA HIS A 32 17.56 -26.22 -2.64
C HIS A 32 18.68 -27.19 -2.23
N LYS A 33 18.97 -27.25 -0.93
CA LYS A 33 19.92 -28.22 -0.37
C LYS A 33 19.16 -29.37 0.28
N SER A 34 19.64 -30.60 0.11
CA SER A 34 18.97 -31.82 0.60
C SER A 34 18.79 -31.88 2.12
N ASN A 35 19.60 -31.15 2.87
CA ASN A 35 19.50 -31.04 4.33
C ASN A 35 18.49 -29.98 4.79
N LEU A 36 17.83 -29.28 3.86
CA LEU A 36 16.82 -28.28 4.18
C LEU A 36 15.40 -28.84 3.96
N PRO A 37 14.41 -28.34 4.72
CA PRO A 37 13.01 -28.69 4.53
C PRO A 37 12.51 -28.49 3.10
N ARG A 38 11.77 -29.51 2.65
CA ARG A 38 10.99 -29.50 1.42
C ARG A 38 9.72 -30.30 1.63
N GLU A 39 8.59 -29.72 1.26
CA GLU A 39 7.30 -30.39 1.31
C GLU A 39 6.53 -30.16 0.01
N GLU A 40 6.23 -31.25 -0.69
CA GLU A 40 5.40 -31.21 -1.88
C GLU A 40 3.93 -31.09 -1.48
N THR A 41 3.33 -29.96 -1.83
CA THR A 41 1.91 -29.68 -1.58
C THR A 41 1.39 -28.67 -2.57
N LYS A 42 0.19 -28.94 -3.11
CA LYS A 42 -0.51 -28.02 -4.01
C LYS A 42 -1.37 -27.00 -3.27
N ASN A 43 -1.55 -27.19 -1.96
CA ASN A 43 -2.53 -26.44 -1.15
C ASN A 43 -1.87 -25.51 -0.14
N SER A 44 -0.56 -25.24 -0.27
CA SER A 44 0.10 -24.26 0.59
C SER A 44 -0.38 -22.83 0.31
N ARG A 45 -0.86 -22.17 1.36
CA ARG A 45 -1.40 -20.81 1.27
C ARG A 45 -0.46 -19.75 1.80
N SER A 46 0.41 -20.11 2.73
CA SER A 46 1.23 -19.18 3.50
C SER A 46 2.54 -19.81 3.94
N ILE A 47 3.57 -18.99 3.93
CA ILE A 47 4.87 -19.19 4.57
C ILE A 47 5.15 -17.95 5.41
N SER A 48 5.88 -18.09 6.51
CA SER A 48 6.28 -16.95 7.33
C SER A 48 7.44 -17.33 8.24
N PHE A 49 8.46 -16.48 8.32
CA PHE A 49 9.45 -16.53 9.38
C PHE A 49 9.00 -15.70 10.60
N SER A 50 9.36 -16.16 11.80
CA SER A 50 9.24 -15.34 13.01
C SER A 50 10.15 -14.10 12.89
N PRO A 51 9.83 -12.95 13.52
CA PRO A 51 10.60 -11.71 13.37
C PRO A 51 12.09 -11.83 13.71
N GLU A 52 12.42 -12.61 14.73
CA GLU A 52 13.81 -12.88 15.14
C GLU A 52 14.47 -14.03 14.38
N GLY A 53 13.74 -14.69 13.48
CA GLY A 53 14.25 -15.82 12.71
C GLY A 53 14.32 -17.15 13.44
N ARG A 54 13.75 -17.30 14.65
CA ARG A 54 13.78 -18.53 15.46
C ARG A 54 12.94 -19.67 14.87
N TYR A 55 11.84 -19.31 14.21
CA TYR A 55 10.88 -20.26 13.65
C TYR A 55 10.56 -19.96 12.19
N PHE A 56 10.22 -21.02 11.46
CA PHE A 56 9.63 -20.96 10.14
C PHE A 56 8.30 -21.72 10.17
N ALA A 57 7.21 -21.04 9.81
CA ALA A 57 5.87 -21.61 9.76
C ALA A 57 5.36 -21.66 8.33
N TYR A 58 4.63 -22.71 8.00
CA TYR A 58 3.94 -22.82 6.71
C TYR A 58 2.67 -23.65 6.82
N SER A 59 1.71 -23.35 5.94
CA SER A 59 0.51 -24.17 5.75
C SER A 59 0.69 -25.14 4.59
N ASN A 60 0.25 -26.38 4.74
CA ASN A 60 0.27 -27.40 3.68
C ASN A 60 -1.13 -27.78 3.15
N GLY A 61 -2.19 -27.15 3.67
CA GLY A 61 -3.58 -27.43 3.34
C GLY A 61 -4.26 -28.50 4.22
N HIS A 62 -3.50 -29.18 5.08
CA HIS A 62 -3.99 -30.11 6.10
C HIS A 62 -3.77 -29.55 7.51
N GLU A 63 -2.63 -28.91 7.71
CA GLU A 63 -2.18 -28.37 8.99
C GLU A 63 -1.21 -27.20 8.77
N VAL A 64 -0.85 -26.54 9.86
CA VAL A 64 0.25 -25.56 9.90
C VAL A 64 1.40 -26.21 10.64
N LYS A 65 2.57 -26.27 10.00
CA LYS A 65 3.80 -26.79 10.61
C LYS A 65 4.69 -25.64 11.02
N ILE A 66 5.29 -25.75 12.19
CA ILE A 66 6.24 -24.77 12.73
C ILE A 66 7.54 -25.51 12.99
N MET A 67 8.62 -25.05 12.36
CA MET A 67 9.95 -25.64 12.49
C MET A 67 10.90 -24.65 13.14
N GLN A 68 11.88 -25.18 13.91
CA GLN A 68 12.99 -24.38 14.42
C GLN A 68 14.00 -24.15 13.30
N THR A 69 14.50 -22.94 13.15
CA THR A 69 15.44 -22.63 12.04
C THR A 69 16.88 -23.07 12.30
N GLN A 70 17.21 -23.41 13.55
CA GLN A 70 18.56 -23.84 13.94
C GLN A 70 18.91 -25.22 13.36
N ASP A 71 17.96 -26.16 13.41
CA ASP A 71 18.14 -27.57 13.03
C ASP A 71 17.06 -28.08 12.08
N TRP A 72 16.09 -27.22 11.72
CA TRP A 72 14.95 -27.52 10.87
C TRP A 72 14.04 -28.63 11.41
N GLN A 73 14.08 -28.87 12.72
CA GLN A 73 13.20 -29.83 13.36
C GLN A 73 11.80 -29.25 13.59
N LEU A 74 10.80 -30.13 13.53
CA LEU A 74 9.40 -29.78 13.79
C LEU A 74 9.23 -29.42 15.27
N LYS A 75 8.80 -28.19 15.55
CA LYS A 75 8.50 -27.72 16.90
C LYS A 75 7.07 -28.07 17.33
N CYS A 76 6.10 -27.75 16.48
CA CYS A 76 4.69 -28.08 16.73
C CYS A 76 3.87 -28.05 15.43
N ILE A 77 2.68 -28.66 15.51
CA ILE A 77 1.69 -28.73 14.45
C ILE A 77 0.40 -28.09 14.95
N LEU A 78 -0.19 -27.21 14.16
CA LEU A 78 -1.49 -26.61 14.45
C LEU A 78 -2.55 -27.22 13.52
N PRO A 79 -3.70 -27.69 14.05
CA PRO A 79 -4.74 -28.38 13.28
C PRO A 79 -5.61 -27.38 12.48
N ARG A 80 -4.97 -26.62 11.58
CA ARG A 80 -5.58 -25.52 10.81
C ARG A 80 -5.43 -25.75 9.29
N PRO A 81 -6.18 -26.69 8.69
CA PRO A 81 -6.12 -26.97 7.25
C PRO A 81 -6.51 -25.78 6.37
N LYS A 82 -7.33 -24.87 6.90
CA LYS A 82 -7.86 -23.72 6.17
C LYS A 82 -7.12 -22.43 6.46
N ALA A 83 -6.03 -22.46 7.23
CA ALA A 83 -5.19 -21.32 7.52
C ALA A 83 -4.78 -20.63 6.21
N PHE A 84 -5.21 -19.39 6.06
CA PHE A 84 -4.95 -18.57 4.88
C PHE A 84 -3.82 -17.59 5.16
N TYR A 85 -3.81 -16.97 6.34
CA TYR A 85 -2.73 -16.10 6.79
C TYR A 85 -2.10 -16.64 8.07
N LEU A 86 -0.79 -16.39 8.19
CA LEU A 86 0.03 -16.69 9.37
C LEU A 86 0.77 -15.41 9.74
N LYS A 87 0.83 -15.10 11.03
CA LYS A 87 1.58 -13.96 11.54
C LYS A 87 2.12 -14.25 12.93
N PHE A 88 3.42 -14.16 13.09
CA PHE A 88 4.04 -14.25 14.42
C PHE A 88 3.86 -12.95 15.21
N SER A 89 3.80 -13.07 16.53
CA SER A 89 3.95 -11.94 17.45
C SER A 89 5.38 -11.36 17.39
N PRO A 90 5.63 -10.13 17.88
CA PRO A 90 6.91 -9.44 17.71
C PRO A 90 8.17 -10.18 18.20
N ARG A 91 8.09 -10.93 19.30
CA ARG A 91 9.19 -11.81 19.77
C ARG A 91 9.06 -13.22 19.25
N GLY A 92 7.93 -13.60 18.64
CA GLY A 92 7.67 -14.92 18.10
C GLY A 92 7.38 -15.98 19.17
N ASN A 93 6.82 -15.59 20.32
CA ASN A 93 6.29 -16.55 21.30
C ASN A 93 4.88 -17.02 20.92
N TYR A 94 4.13 -16.20 20.18
CA TYR A 94 2.81 -16.53 19.68
C TYR A 94 2.76 -16.53 18.15
N ILE A 95 1.82 -17.30 17.61
CA ILE A 95 1.47 -17.26 16.19
C ILE A 95 -0.03 -17.13 16.01
N CYS A 96 -0.43 -16.17 15.20
CA CYS A 96 -1.80 -15.96 14.79
C CYS A 96 -2.06 -16.69 13.47
N THR A 97 -3.18 -17.40 13.41
CA THR A 97 -3.70 -18.01 12.19
C THR A 97 -5.06 -17.41 11.86
N TRP A 98 -5.32 -17.19 10.57
CA TRP A 98 -6.61 -16.69 10.10
C TRP A 98 -7.15 -17.53 8.97
N GLU A 99 -8.41 -17.90 9.09
CA GLU A 99 -9.18 -18.68 8.12
C GLU A 99 -10.31 -17.82 7.52
N LEU A 100 -10.72 -18.16 6.30
CA LEU A 100 -11.84 -17.49 5.65
C LEU A 100 -13.11 -17.66 6.49
N TYR A 101 -13.70 -16.53 6.89
CA TYR A 101 -14.97 -16.52 7.62
C TYR A 101 -16.05 -17.24 6.84
N ALA A 102 -16.67 -18.23 7.47
CA ALA A 102 -17.74 -19.03 6.89
C ALA A 102 -18.91 -19.11 7.87
N ILE A 103 -20.12 -19.00 7.32
CA ILE A 103 -21.38 -19.19 8.04
C ILE A 103 -21.96 -20.52 7.58
N SER A 104 -22.43 -21.35 8.51
CA SER A 104 -23.19 -22.55 8.21
C SER A 104 -24.65 -22.37 8.66
N LYS A 105 -25.55 -23.25 8.21
CA LYS A 105 -26.95 -23.25 8.67
C LYS A 105 -27.04 -23.51 10.18
N ASP A 106 -26.11 -24.29 10.72
CA ASP A 106 -26.07 -24.69 12.12
C ASP A 106 -25.43 -23.62 13.02
N ILE A 107 -24.56 -22.78 12.47
CA ILE A 107 -23.87 -21.69 13.20
C ILE A 107 -24.03 -20.38 12.42
N PRO A 108 -25.20 -19.70 12.54
CA PRO A 108 -25.49 -18.46 11.81
C PRO A 108 -24.55 -17.30 12.14
N GLU A 109 -23.97 -17.29 13.35
CA GLU A 109 -23.01 -16.27 13.79
C GLU A 109 -21.60 -16.52 13.24
N GLY A 110 -21.36 -17.71 12.68
CA GLY A 110 -20.07 -18.21 12.24
C GLY A 110 -19.20 -18.74 13.38
N SER A 111 -18.30 -19.68 13.06
CA SER A 111 -17.33 -20.21 14.02
C SER A 111 -16.11 -19.28 14.14
N PRO A 112 -15.34 -19.36 15.26
CA PRO A 112 -14.05 -18.70 15.34
C PRO A 112 -13.19 -19.05 14.12
N ASN A 113 -12.52 -18.03 13.59
CA ASN A 113 -11.69 -18.16 12.39
C ASN A 113 -10.35 -17.43 12.52
N MET A 114 -10.16 -16.68 13.61
CA MET A 114 -8.85 -16.18 14.01
C MET A 114 -8.45 -16.86 15.32
N PHE A 115 -7.24 -17.40 15.35
CA PHE A 115 -6.70 -18.15 16.49
C PHE A 115 -5.30 -17.65 16.83
N VAL A 116 -4.95 -17.68 18.12
CA VAL A 116 -3.59 -17.43 18.60
C VAL A 116 -3.12 -18.66 19.35
N TYR A 117 -1.92 -19.10 19.02
CA TYR A 117 -1.25 -20.25 19.63
C TYR A 117 -0.01 -19.78 20.35
N ASP A 118 0.24 -20.36 21.53
CA ASP A 118 1.56 -20.32 22.14
C ASP A 118 2.46 -21.36 21.45
N ILE A 119 3.61 -20.93 20.94
CA ILE A 119 4.53 -21.79 20.20
C ILE A 119 5.30 -22.72 21.14
N ALA A 120 5.50 -22.32 22.41
CA ALA A 120 6.24 -23.12 23.36
C ALA A 120 5.50 -24.44 23.68
N THR A 121 4.19 -24.33 23.96
CA THR A 121 3.29 -25.44 24.31
C THR A 121 2.55 -26.03 23.10
N GLY A 122 2.31 -25.24 22.05
CA GLY A 122 1.46 -25.62 20.92
C GLY A 122 -0.04 -25.48 21.20
N GLU A 123 -0.43 -24.90 22.34
CA GLU A 123 -1.83 -24.78 22.76
C GLU A 123 -2.50 -23.53 22.16
N GLU A 124 -3.80 -23.66 21.88
CA GLU A 124 -4.64 -22.52 21.51
C GLU A 124 -4.93 -21.69 22.76
N VAL A 125 -4.42 -20.45 22.79
CA VAL A 125 -4.60 -19.53 23.92
C VAL A 125 -5.72 -18.52 23.70
N PHE A 126 -6.10 -18.27 22.44
CA PHE A 126 -7.14 -17.31 22.09
C PHE A 126 -7.83 -17.67 20.77
N SER A 127 -9.14 -17.44 20.70
CA SER A 127 -9.90 -17.54 19.45
C SER A 127 -11.07 -16.57 19.40
N ILE A 128 -11.36 -16.06 18.20
CA ILE A 128 -12.45 -15.12 17.97
C ILE A 128 -13.00 -15.21 16.54
N VAL A 129 -14.25 -14.79 16.38
CA VAL A 129 -14.87 -14.60 15.06
C VAL A 129 -14.43 -13.25 14.49
N HIS A 130 -13.72 -13.28 13.37
CA HIS A 130 -13.22 -12.11 12.65
C HIS A 130 -13.74 -12.11 11.21
N LYS A 131 -14.80 -11.34 10.95
CA LYS A 131 -15.52 -11.33 9.66
C LYS A 131 -14.74 -10.67 8.53
N LYS A 132 -13.98 -9.63 8.83
CA LYS A 132 -13.20 -8.88 7.83
C LYS A 132 -11.93 -9.65 7.50
N GLN A 133 -11.63 -9.79 6.21
CA GLN A 133 -10.36 -10.34 5.74
C GLN A 133 -9.24 -9.30 5.77
N THR A 134 -9.56 -8.03 5.47
CA THR A 134 -8.62 -6.92 5.58
C THR A 134 -8.42 -6.55 7.05
N ASP A 135 -7.22 -6.09 7.39
CA ASP A 135 -6.86 -5.64 8.74
C ASP A 135 -7.16 -6.69 9.81
N TRP A 136 -6.96 -7.97 9.46
CA TRP A 136 -7.16 -9.09 10.38
C TRP A 136 -6.05 -9.20 11.44
N GLU A 137 -4.88 -8.60 11.16
CA GLU A 137 -3.70 -8.72 12.01
C GLU A 137 -3.95 -8.05 13.37
N PRO A 138 -3.78 -8.78 14.49
CA PRO A 138 -3.82 -8.17 15.81
C PRO A 138 -2.59 -7.29 16.04
N SER A 139 -2.77 -6.25 16.86
CA SER A 139 -1.69 -5.38 17.30
C SER A 139 -1.06 -5.92 18.58
N TRP A 140 0.27 -5.88 18.64
CA TRP A 140 1.06 -6.34 19.78
C TRP A 140 2.00 -5.23 20.24
N SER A 141 2.28 -5.16 21.54
CA SER A 141 3.46 -4.45 22.01
C SER A 141 4.73 -5.23 21.65
N SER A 142 5.87 -4.54 21.55
CA SER A 142 7.15 -5.18 21.20
C SER A 142 7.65 -6.17 22.24
N ASP A 143 7.22 -6.03 23.50
CA ASP A 143 7.50 -6.97 24.57
C ASP A 143 6.45 -8.08 24.72
N GLU A 144 5.39 -8.05 23.90
CA GLU A 144 4.25 -8.95 23.93
C GLU A 144 3.41 -8.89 25.22
N SER A 145 3.59 -7.86 26.04
CA SER A 145 2.78 -7.63 27.24
C SER A 145 1.37 -7.11 26.93
N LEU A 146 1.13 -6.58 25.73
CA LEU A 146 -0.17 -6.09 25.30
C LEU A 146 -0.56 -6.73 23.98
N PHE A 147 -1.77 -7.30 23.96
CA PHE A 147 -2.44 -7.78 22.76
C PHE A 147 -3.72 -6.99 22.56
N ALA A 148 -3.91 -6.43 21.37
CA ALA A 148 -5.07 -5.61 21.07
C ALA A 148 -5.63 -5.84 19.68
N LEU A 149 -6.96 -5.81 19.57
CA LEU A 149 -7.66 -6.02 18.30
C LEU A 149 -8.98 -5.25 18.25
N VAL A 150 -9.42 -4.93 17.03
CA VAL A 150 -10.73 -4.31 16.79
C VAL A 150 -11.65 -5.33 16.13
N VAL A 151 -12.70 -5.74 16.85
CA VAL A 151 -13.69 -6.71 16.36
C VAL A 151 -15.09 -6.18 16.64
N ASP A 152 -15.96 -6.26 15.62
CA ASP A 152 -17.38 -5.88 15.71
C ASP A 152 -17.61 -4.49 16.37
N SER A 153 -16.81 -3.49 15.98
CA SER A 153 -16.86 -2.10 16.49
C SER A 153 -16.48 -1.95 17.98
N LYS A 154 -15.67 -2.87 18.49
CA LYS A 154 -15.09 -2.83 19.83
C LYS A 154 -13.57 -2.93 19.73
N ALA A 155 -12.85 -2.12 20.48
CA ALA A 155 -11.42 -2.34 20.70
C ALA A 155 -11.27 -3.11 22.00
N LEU A 156 -10.59 -4.25 21.92
CA LEU A 156 -10.32 -5.14 23.03
C LEU A 156 -8.81 -5.13 23.30
N PHE A 157 -8.44 -4.94 24.55
CA PHE A 157 -7.06 -4.97 25.02
C PHE A 157 -6.91 -6.06 26.07
N TYR A 158 -5.87 -6.87 25.93
CA TYR A 158 -5.51 -7.95 26.83
C TYR A 158 -4.10 -7.66 27.33
N ASP A 159 -3.96 -7.53 28.64
CA ASP A 159 -2.67 -7.37 29.31
C ASP A 159 -2.13 -8.76 29.60
N LEU A 160 -1.01 -9.13 28.98
CA LEU A 160 -0.40 -10.46 29.03
C LEU A 160 0.82 -10.49 29.95
N SER A 161 0.96 -9.51 30.85
CA SER A 161 2.11 -9.42 31.76
C SER A 161 2.21 -10.61 32.74
N ALA A 162 1.10 -11.27 33.08
CA ALA A 162 1.10 -12.47 33.92
C ALA A 162 1.02 -13.80 33.13
N GLY A 163 1.00 -13.74 31.79
CA GLY A 163 1.12 -14.89 30.90
C GLY A 163 -0.17 -15.25 30.15
N THR A 164 -0.29 -16.51 29.73
CA THR A 164 -1.36 -16.98 28.81
C THR A 164 -2.75 -17.02 29.45
N SER A 165 -2.85 -17.03 30.78
CA SER A 165 -4.13 -16.97 31.50
C SER A 165 -4.93 -15.71 31.19
N ASP A 166 -4.25 -14.63 30.82
CA ASP A 166 -4.83 -13.30 30.71
C ASP A 166 -5.58 -13.07 29.39
N PHE A 167 -5.44 -13.98 28.42
CA PHE A 167 -6.30 -14.00 27.23
C PHE A 167 -7.78 -14.22 27.56
N LYS A 168 -8.10 -14.68 28.78
CA LYS A 168 -9.48 -14.96 29.22
C LYS A 168 -10.28 -13.69 29.56
N ALA A 169 -9.61 -12.61 29.94
CA ALA A 169 -10.26 -11.39 30.39
C ALA A 169 -9.70 -10.17 29.67
N THR A 170 -10.60 -9.35 29.13
CA THR A 170 -10.21 -8.08 28.52
C THR A 170 -9.87 -7.07 29.62
N ALA A 171 -8.64 -6.55 29.61
CA ALA A 171 -8.16 -5.55 30.57
C ALA A 171 -8.79 -4.16 30.33
N LEU A 172 -8.91 -3.77 29.06
CA LEU A 172 -9.58 -2.53 28.65
C LEU A 172 -10.46 -2.79 27.44
N ARG A 173 -11.68 -2.24 27.45
CA ARG A 173 -12.62 -2.35 26.35
C ARG A 173 -13.19 -0.99 25.99
N ILE A 174 -13.16 -0.68 24.69
CA ILE A 174 -13.78 0.52 24.13
C ILE A 174 -14.90 0.07 23.21
N ASP A 175 -16.14 0.37 23.59
CA ASP A 175 -17.33 0.03 22.83
C ASP A 175 -17.76 1.15 21.86
N SER A 176 -18.62 0.80 20.91
CA SER A 176 -19.28 1.75 20.00
C SER A 176 -18.33 2.53 19.06
N ILE A 177 -17.17 1.97 18.72
CA ILE A 177 -16.18 2.57 17.82
C ILE A 177 -16.32 2.04 16.38
N ARG A 178 -17.45 2.37 15.74
CA ARG A 178 -17.75 1.85 14.39
C ARG A 178 -16.70 2.27 13.37
N GLY A 179 -16.11 1.29 12.70
CA GLY A 179 -15.12 1.52 11.64
C GLY A 179 -13.79 2.08 12.13
N ALA A 180 -13.53 2.01 13.44
CA ALA A 180 -12.26 2.41 14.02
C ALA A 180 -11.13 1.48 13.59
N VAL A 181 -9.92 2.03 13.60
CA VAL A 181 -8.67 1.30 13.37
C VAL A 181 -7.79 1.56 14.58
N LEU A 182 -7.16 0.49 15.08
CA LEU A 182 -6.27 0.52 16.23
C LEU A 182 -4.88 0.11 15.78
N SER A 183 -3.86 0.76 16.34
CA SER A 183 -2.47 0.36 16.15
C SER A 183 -1.68 0.58 17.42
N VAL A 184 -0.88 -0.41 17.81
CA VAL A 184 0.03 -0.34 18.96
C VAL A 184 1.43 0.02 18.47
N GLY A 185 2.03 1.03 19.09
CA GLY A 185 3.37 1.51 18.76
C GLY A 185 4.46 0.56 19.25
N PRO A 186 5.50 0.29 18.44
CA PRO A 186 6.61 -0.57 18.83
C PRO A 186 7.59 0.14 19.78
N GLY A 187 8.49 -0.61 20.41
CA GLY A 187 9.67 -0.12 21.13
C GLY A 187 9.44 0.28 22.59
N ASN A 188 8.41 1.08 22.89
CA ASN A 188 8.13 1.53 24.25
C ASN A 188 7.32 0.51 25.05
N SER A 189 7.60 0.40 26.34
CA SER A 189 6.76 -0.31 27.31
C SER A 189 6.60 0.55 28.58
N PRO A 190 5.37 0.92 28.98
CA PRO A 190 4.10 0.63 28.31
C PRO A 190 3.99 1.29 26.92
N PRO A 191 3.31 0.65 25.95
CA PRO A 191 3.31 1.10 24.57
C PRO A 191 2.42 2.34 24.38
N TYR A 192 2.68 3.07 23.30
CA TYR A 192 1.73 4.06 22.81
C TYR A 192 0.67 3.38 21.94
N VAL A 193 -0.55 3.91 21.95
CA VAL A 193 -1.69 3.36 21.22
C VAL A 193 -2.32 4.45 20.37
N ALA A 194 -2.48 4.18 19.09
CA ALA A 194 -3.19 5.04 18.16
C ALA A 194 -4.58 4.49 17.87
N LEU A 195 -5.59 5.32 18.06
CA LEU A 195 -6.98 5.00 17.77
C LEU A 195 -7.54 5.99 16.76
N TYR A 196 -7.85 5.50 15.57
CA TYR A 196 -8.59 6.23 14.56
C TYR A 196 -10.08 5.97 14.72
N THR A 197 -10.86 7.04 14.72
CA THR A 197 -12.31 6.98 14.68
C THR A 197 -12.82 7.75 13.46
N PRO A 198 -13.56 7.10 12.55
CA PRO A 198 -14.12 7.78 11.39
C PRO A 198 -15.19 8.80 11.83
N GLY A 199 -15.20 9.95 11.16
CA GLY A 199 -16.18 11.00 11.38
C GLY A 199 -17.57 10.57 10.93
N THR A 200 -18.60 10.94 11.71
CA THR A 200 -20.00 10.81 11.28
C THR A 200 -20.41 12.00 10.41
N LYS A 201 -21.63 12.00 9.84
CA LYS A 201 -22.09 13.07 8.93
C LYS A 201 -21.89 14.47 9.52
N GLY A 202 -20.97 15.23 8.94
CA GLY A 202 -20.63 16.60 9.35
C GLY A 202 -19.52 16.71 10.40
N ALA A 203 -19.14 15.61 11.06
CA ALA A 203 -18.02 15.57 12.00
C ALA A 203 -16.71 15.15 11.30
N PRO A 204 -15.56 15.69 11.71
CA PRO A 204 -14.27 15.23 11.19
C PRO A 204 -13.95 13.81 11.66
N SER A 205 -13.16 13.08 10.88
CA SER A 205 -12.45 11.91 11.37
C SER A 205 -11.30 12.36 12.29
N MET A 206 -10.97 11.54 13.27
CA MET A 206 -9.92 11.85 14.23
C MET A 206 -9.03 10.65 14.47
N CYS A 207 -7.73 10.91 14.61
CA CYS A 207 -6.78 9.95 15.15
C CYS A 207 -6.21 10.50 16.45
N LYS A 208 -6.34 9.72 17.51
CA LYS A 208 -5.85 10.05 18.85
C LYS A 208 -4.72 9.11 19.22
N LEU A 209 -3.68 9.67 19.83
CA LEU A 209 -2.53 8.96 20.36
C LEU A 209 -2.61 8.94 21.87
N TYR A 210 -2.46 7.77 22.48
CA TYR A 210 -2.52 7.56 23.92
C TYR A 210 -1.24 6.90 24.43
N ASN A 211 -0.89 7.14 25.69
CA ASN A 211 -0.01 6.24 26.43
C ASN A 211 -0.90 5.15 27.05
N TYR A 212 -0.59 3.87 26.87
CA TYR A 212 -1.41 2.80 27.42
C TYR A 212 -1.55 2.86 28.94
N SER A 213 -0.52 3.31 29.68
CA SER A 213 -0.58 3.50 31.13
C SER A 213 -1.63 4.53 31.57
N CYS A 214 -1.94 5.49 30.70
CA CYS A 214 -2.87 6.58 30.97
C CYS A 214 -3.78 6.77 29.77
N PHE A 215 -4.74 5.86 29.61
CA PHE A 215 -5.65 5.84 28.47
C PHE A 215 -6.79 6.89 28.58
N THR A 216 -6.81 7.72 29.62
CA THR A 216 -7.87 8.71 29.86
C THR A 216 -7.71 9.96 28.99
N GLN A 217 -6.47 10.40 28.70
CA GLN A 217 -6.20 11.61 27.94
C GLN A 217 -5.30 11.32 26.73
N PRO A 218 -5.64 11.82 25.53
CA PRO A 218 -4.78 11.67 24.37
C PRO A 218 -3.56 12.60 24.48
N LEU A 219 -2.38 12.08 24.15
CA LEU A 219 -1.12 12.83 24.03
C LEU A 219 -1.14 13.75 22.82
N ALA A 220 -1.60 13.23 21.68
CA ALA A 220 -1.71 13.95 20.43
C ALA A 220 -3.05 13.61 19.78
N CYS A 221 -3.63 14.58 19.07
CA CYS A 221 -4.88 14.40 18.35
C CYS A 221 -4.78 15.12 17.00
N LYS A 222 -5.06 14.40 15.92
CA LYS A 222 -5.16 14.98 14.59
C LYS A 222 -6.57 14.77 14.05
N ASN A 223 -7.21 15.87 13.70
CA ASN A 223 -8.51 15.88 13.03
C ASN A 223 -8.31 16.13 11.53
N PHE A 224 -9.08 15.42 10.71
CA PHE A 224 -9.09 15.60 9.26
C PHE A 224 -10.46 15.19 8.70
N PHE A 225 -10.84 15.79 7.58
CA PHE A 225 -12.04 15.42 6.84
C PHE A 225 -11.67 14.47 5.71
N ASN A 226 -12.66 13.80 5.14
CA ASN A 226 -12.47 13.00 3.93
C ASN A 226 -11.39 11.92 4.12
N ALA A 227 -11.59 11.06 5.11
CA ALA A 227 -10.78 9.87 5.31
C ALA A 227 -11.73 8.68 5.46
N ASP A 228 -11.90 7.93 4.38
CA ASP A 228 -12.69 6.69 4.39
C ASP A 228 -11.82 5.54 4.90
N ARG A 229 -10.52 5.59 4.61
CA ARG A 229 -9.51 4.64 5.11
C ARG A 229 -8.32 5.39 5.68
N VAL A 230 -7.65 4.75 6.63
CA VAL A 230 -6.40 5.22 7.22
C VAL A 230 -5.41 4.07 7.31
N GLU A 231 -4.16 4.34 6.96
CA GLU A 231 -3.02 3.48 7.24
C GLU A 231 -2.16 4.15 8.30
N MET A 232 -1.84 3.40 9.36
CA MET A 232 -1.04 3.86 10.49
C MET A 232 0.37 3.26 10.40
N LEU A 233 1.37 4.11 10.23
CA LEU A 233 2.75 3.71 10.01
C LEU A 233 3.63 4.25 11.14
N TRP A 234 3.94 3.39 12.11
CA TRP A 234 4.87 3.72 13.19
C TRP A 234 6.32 3.67 12.73
N ASN A 235 7.15 4.58 13.25
CA ASN A 235 8.59 4.41 13.17
C ASN A 235 9.05 3.26 14.10
N LYS A 236 10.24 2.70 13.86
CA LYS A 236 10.75 1.54 14.62
C LYS A 236 10.82 1.77 16.14
N ARG A 237 11.01 3.02 16.58
CA ARG A 237 11.07 3.42 17.99
C ARG A 237 9.71 3.69 18.64
N GLY A 238 8.61 3.69 17.87
CA GLY A 238 7.28 4.08 18.35
C GLY A 238 7.15 5.51 18.85
N SER A 239 8.07 6.40 18.47
CA SER A 239 8.04 7.82 18.85
C SER A 239 7.30 8.71 17.86
N GLY A 240 7.08 8.23 16.64
CA GLY A 240 6.42 8.94 15.56
C GLY A 240 5.51 8.04 14.75
N LEU A 241 4.35 8.57 14.37
CA LEU A 241 3.31 7.89 13.62
C LEU A 241 2.93 8.71 12.39
N LEU A 242 3.04 8.11 11.21
CA LEU A 242 2.48 8.65 9.98
C LEU A 242 1.08 8.09 9.77
N LEU A 243 0.16 8.96 9.36
CA LEU A 243 -1.21 8.61 8.99
C LEU A 243 -1.41 8.91 7.51
N LEU A 244 -1.53 7.87 6.70
CA LEU A 244 -1.94 8.01 5.32
C LEU A 244 -3.46 7.85 5.24
N THR A 245 -4.13 8.94 4.92
CA THR A 245 -5.59 8.99 4.79
C THR A 245 -5.97 8.91 3.32
N SER A 246 -7.08 8.25 3.00
CA SER A 246 -7.60 8.16 1.63
C SER A 246 -9.12 8.24 1.59
N THR A 247 -9.67 8.87 0.55
CA THR A 247 -11.08 8.72 0.16
C THR A 247 -11.28 7.78 -1.01
N GLU A 248 -12.46 7.16 -1.09
CA GLU A 248 -12.82 6.32 -2.23
C GLU A 248 -13.31 7.13 -3.44
N VAL A 249 -14.02 8.24 -3.20
CA VAL A 249 -14.48 9.16 -4.24
C VAL A 249 -14.26 10.58 -3.75
N ASP A 250 -13.63 11.41 -4.58
CA ASP A 250 -13.51 12.82 -4.24
C ASP A 250 -14.89 13.48 -4.37
N LYS A 251 -15.41 14.02 -3.25
CA LYS A 251 -16.71 14.71 -3.21
C LYS A 251 -16.73 15.96 -4.07
N SER A 252 -15.56 16.50 -4.44
CA SER A 252 -15.45 17.61 -5.38
C SER A 252 -15.72 17.19 -6.85
N GLY A 253 -15.66 15.89 -7.13
CA GLY A 253 -15.75 15.35 -8.50
C GLY A 253 -14.47 15.53 -9.33
N ALA A 254 -13.40 16.12 -8.77
CA ALA A 254 -12.14 16.37 -9.48
C ALA A 254 -11.33 15.10 -9.74
N SER A 255 -11.44 14.08 -8.88
CA SER A 255 -10.74 12.79 -9.07
C SER A 255 -11.67 11.60 -8.86
N TYR A 256 -11.62 10.66 -9.80
CA TYR A 256 -12.31 9.36 -9.69
C TYR A 256 -11.60 8.41 -8.72
N TYR A 257 -10.33 8.68 -8.41
CA TYR A 257 -9.48 7.85 -7.55
C TYR A 257 -9.42 8.33 -6.10
N GLY A 258 -10.29 9.28 -5.72
CA GLY A 258 -10.26 9.90 -4.41
C GLY A 258 -9.06 10.80 -4.17
N ASN A 259 -8.88 11.21 -2.93
CA ASN A 259 -7.80 12.07 -2.47
C ASN A 259 -7.04 11.38 -1.33
N GLN A 260 -5.74 11.61 -1.26
CA GLN A 260 -4.87 11.09 -0.22
C GLN A 260 -4.15 12.23 0.48
N ALA A 261 -4.04 12.16 1.80
CA ALA A 261 -3.28 13.11 2.59
C ALA A 261 -2.43 12.39 3.63
N LEU A 262 -1.23 12.91 3.85
CA LEU A 262 -0.28 12.38 4.83
C LEU A 262 -0.21 13.31 6.04
N HIS A 263 -0.37 12.74 7.22
CA HIS A 263 -0.24 13.45 8.49
C HIS A 263 0.79 12.78 9.38
N PHE A 264 1.30 13.51 10.35
CA PHE A 264 2.26 13.03 11.33
C PHE A 264 1.78 13.35 12.75
N LEU A 265 1.94 12.39 13.65
CA LEU A 265 1.72 12.53 15.09
C LEU A 265 2.99 12.08 15.82
N ALA A 266 3.44 12.87 16.78
CA ALA A 266 4.55 12.53 17.67
C ALA A 266 4.04 12.21 19.08
N THR A 267 4.77 11.36 19.79
CA THR A 267 4.46 11.03 21.19
C THR A 267 4.67 12.21 22.15
N LYS A 268 5.36 13.26 21.70
CA LYS A 268 5.55 14.52 22.41
C LYS A 268 4.32 15.43 22.37
N GLY A 269 3.28 15.07 21.61
CA GLY A 269 2.05 15.85 21.46
C GLY A 269 1.95 16.63 20.14
N ASP A 270 3.04 16.70 19.38
CA ASP A 270 3.05 17.39 18.08
C ASP A 270 2.16 16.65 17.07
N SER A 271 1.40 17.42 16.28
CA SER A 271 0.71 16.88 15.11
C SER A 271 0.75 17.86 13.96
N CYS A 272 1.04 17.38 12.75
CA CYS A 272 1.11 18.22 11.56
C CYS A 272 0.63 17.47 10.31
N SER A 273 0.39 18.22 9.24
CA SER A 273 0.16 17.65 7.91
C SER A 273 1.48 17.70 7.16
N VAL A 274 1.87 16.61 6.50
CA VAL A 274 3.12 16.56 5.75
C VAL A 274 2.91 17.29 4.42
N PRO A 275 3.62 18.40 4.16
CA PRO A 275 3.46 19.15 2.93
C PRO A 275 4.06 18.37 1.76
N LEU A 276 3.30 18.22 0.68
CA LEU A 276 3.73 17.56 -0.55
C LEU A 276 3.88 18.61 -1.65
N ALA A 277 5.06 18.73 -2.24
CA ALA A 277 5.39 19.80 -3.19
C ALA A 277 4.78 19.62 -4.60
N LYS A 278 4.05 18.53 -4.83
CA LYS A 278 3.49 18.16 -6.14
C LYS A 278 2.11 17.53 -5.93
N ASP A 279 1.14 18.02 -6.70
CA ASP A 279 -0.22 17.50 -6.66
C ASP A 279 -0.30 16.08 -7.21
N GLY A 280 -1.15 15.28 -6.56
CA GLY A 280 -1.45 13.90 -6.94
C GLY A 280 -1.41 12.95 -5.75
N PRO A 281 -1.56 11.64 -6.00
CA PRO A 281 -1.65 10.64 -4.95
C PRO A 281 -0.31 10.40 -4.25
N VAL A 282 -0.36 9.80 -3.07
CA VAL A 282 0.80 9.27 -2.35
C VAL A 282 0.94 7.80 -2.71
N HIS A 283 1.97 7.47 -3.50
CA HIS A 283 2.21 6.10 -3.96
C HIS A 283 2.86 5.24 -2.88
N CYS A 284 3.78 5.82 -2.10
CA CYS A 284 4.51 5.09 -1.07
C CYS A 284 4.99 6.01 0.05
N VAL A 285 4.93 5.51 1.29
CA VAL A 285 5.51 6.12 2.48
C VAL A 285 6.30 5.05 3.20
N LYS A 286 7.57 5.31 3.54
CA LYS A 286 8.40 4.39 4.33
C LYS A 286 9.25 5.13 5.34
N TRP A 287 9.24 4.63 6.57
CA TRP A 287 10.18 5.04 7.61
C TRP A 287 11.57 4.50 7.34
N ASN A 288 12.59 5.31 7.59
CA ASN A 288 13.95 4.83 7.74
C ASN A 288 14.02 3.97 9.02
N PRO A 289 14.64 2.77 8.99
CA PRO A 289 14.83 1.94 10.18
C PRO A 289 15.52 2.63 11.36
N LYS A 290 16.34 3.67 11.10
CA LYS A 290 16.94 4.53 12.14
C LYS A 290 15.91 5.40 12.88
N ALA A 291 14.65 5.42 12.41
CA ALA A 291 13.49 6.10 13.01
C ALA A 291 13.58 7.64 13.09
N THR A 292 14.51 8.25 12.35
CA THR A 292 14.76 9.70 12.33
C THR A 292 14.18 10.41 11.09
N GLU A 293 13.91 9.66 10.04
CA GLU A 293 13.56 10.19 8.72
C GLU A 293 12.58 9.24 8.02
N PHE A 294 11.87 9.73 7.01
CA PHE A 294 11.00 8.92 6.18
C PHE A 294 10.99 9.42 4.74
N VAL A 295 10.76 8.51 3.80
CA VAL A 295 10.65 8.83 2.36
C VAL A 295 9.20 8.79 1.93
N VAL A 296 8.82 9.74 1.09
CA VAL A 296 7.49 9.80 0.46
C VAL A 296 7.66 9.86 -1.05
N VAL A 297 6.96 8.99 -1.76
CA VAL A 297 6.82 9.00 -3.23
C VAL A 297 5.40 9.44 -3.56
N TYR A 298 5.25 10.57 -4.24
CA TYR A 298 3.96 11.24 -4.40
C TYR A 298 3.84 12.04 -5.70
N GLY A 299 2.61 12.46 -6.01
CA GLY A 299 2.28 13.27 -7.18
C GLY A 299 1.96 12.45 -8.43
N PHE A 300 1.34 13.11 -9.42
CA PHE A 300 1.07 12.48 -10.70
C PHE A 300 2.37 12.05 -11.40
N MET A 301 2.32 10.90 -12.08
CA MET A 301 3.49 10.34 -12.79
C MET A 301 3.99 11.31 -13.88
N PRO A 302 5.31 11.55 -14.02
CA PRO A 302 6.41 11.02 -13.19
C PRO A 302 6.36 11.54 -11.75
N SER A 303 6.36 10.63 -10.78
CA SER A 303 6.19 10.98 -9.37
C SER A 303 7.44 11.65 -8.81
N LYS A 304 7.26 12.46 -7.78
CA LYS A 304 8.33 13.05 -6.99
C LYS A 304 8.64 12.14 -5.80
N ALA A 305 9.92 12.02 -5.44
CA ALA A 305 10.32 11.34 -4.21
C ALA A 305 11.14 12.30 -3.35
N ALA A 306 10.83 12.38 -2.05
CA ALA A 306 11.56 13.25 -1.12
C ALA A 306 11.75 12.56 0.24
N LEU A 307 12.87 12.86 0.88
CA LEU A 307 13.23 12.44 2.24
C LEU A 307 12.85 13.56 3.22
N TYR A 308 12.16 13.20 4.30
CA TYR A 308 11.66 14.13 5.31
C TYR A 308 12.25 13.81 6.68
N ASN A 309 12.42 14.85 7.51
CA ASN A 309 12.78 14.73 8.92
C ASN A 309 11.53 14.51 9.81
N LEU A 310 11.71 14.36 11.12
CA LEU A 310 10.60 14.29 12.09
C LEU A 310 9.76 15.57 12.19
N GLY A 311 10.32 16.72 11.79
CA GLY A 311 9.59 17.99 11.66
C GLY A 311 8.68 18.06 10.43
N CYS A 312 8.71 17.03 9.57
CA CYS A 312 8.03 16.98 8.28
C CYS A 312 8.56 17.99 7.25
N ASP A 313 9.81 18.41 7.39
CA ASP A 313 10.54 19.20 6.40
C ASP A 313 11.33 18.31 5.45
N VAL A 314 11.43 18.72 4.19
CA VAL A 314 12.24 18.01 3.17
C VAL A 314 13.73 18.20 3.45
N ILE A 315 14.44 17.09 3.70
CA ILE A 315 15.90 17.02 3.84
C ILE A 315 16.58 16.89 2.48
N PHE A 316 15.96 16.12 1.58
CA PHE A 316 16.50 15.83 0.26
C PHE A 316 15.37 15.54 -0.73
N ASP A 317 15.53 16.05 -1.95
CA ASP A 317 14.61 15.84 -3.07
C ASP A 317 15.31 14.95 -4.11
N PHE A 318 14.79 13.74 -4.31
CA PHE A 318 15.32 12.78 -5.28
C PHE A 318 14.88 13.10 -6.73
N GLY A 319 14.14 14.20 -6.93
CA GLY A 319 13.59 14.61 -8.21
C GLY A 319 12.41 13.77 -8.67
N GLU A 320 11.98 14.02 -9.90
CA GLU A 320 10.88 13.30 -10.54
C GLU A 320 11.37 12.07 -11.30
N GLY A 321 10.58 10.99 -11.27
CA GLY A 321 10.87 9.77 -12.01
C GLY A 321 9.69 8.81 -12.08
N PRO A 322 9.75 7.76 -12.90
CA PRO A 322 8.71 6.73 -12.98
C PRO A 322 8.81 5.78 -11.78
N ARG A 323 8.48 6.26 -10.58
CA ARG A 323 8.64 5.54 -9.30
C ARG A 323 7.28 5.42 -8.58
N ASN A 324 6.99 4.29 -7.97
CA ASN A 324 5.81 4.12 -7.11
C ASN A 324 6.13 3.46 -5.77
N CYS A 325 7.35 2.98 -5.57
CA CYS A 325 7.76 2.28 -4.36
C CYS A 325 9.09 2.82 -3.84
N ALA A 326 9.28 2.70 -2.53
CA ALA A 326 10.55 2.94 -1.86
C ALA A 326 10.84 1.80 -0.86
N TYR A 327 12.11 1.44 -0.69
CA TYR A 327 12.55 0.40 0.23
C TYR A 327 13.88 0.77 0.88
N PHE A 328 13.89 1.04 2.18
CA PHE A 328 15.12 1.14 2.95
C PHE A 328 15.70 -0.24 3.20
N ASN A 329 17.03 -0.38 3.15
CA ASN A 329 17.68 -1.57 3.67
C ASN A 329 17.54 -1.62 5.20
N PRO A 330 17.76 -2.78 5.86
CA PRO A 330 17.54 -2.94 7.31
C PRO A 330 18.28 -1.94 8.20
N PHE A 331 19.40 -1.39 7.73
CA PHE A 331 20.20 -0.39 8.46
C PHE A 331 19.80 1.05 8.15
N GLY A 332 19.09 1.32 7.06
CA GLY A 332 18.65 2.65 6.69
C GLY A 332 19.72 3.56 6.07
N ASN A 333 20.89 3.02 5.71
CA ASN A 333 21.93 3.74 4.98
C ASN A 333 21.72 3.69 3.45
N LEU A 334 20.93 2.73 2.96
CA LEU A 334 20.55 2.62 1.55
C LEU A 334 19.04 2.74 1.39
N VAL A 335 18.62 3.39 0.31
CA VAL A 335 17.23 3.41 -0.12
C VAL A 335 17.11 3.07 -1.60
N VAL A 336 16.22 2.15 -1.92
CA VAL A 336 15.81 1.83 -3.29
C VAL A 336 14.55 2.62 -3.61
N LEU A 337 14.57 3.36 -4.72
CA LEU A 337 13.37 3.95 -5.34
C LEU A 337 13.06 3.18 -6.61
N ALA A 338 11.86 2.60 -6.69
CA ALA A 338 11.52 1.68 -7.77
C ALA A 338 10.15 2.00 -8.40
N GLY A 339 10.02 1.63 -9.68
CA GLY A 339 8.77 1.68 -10.44
C GLY A 339 8.33 0.29 -10.88
N PHE A 340 7.43 -0.34 -10.11
CA PHE A 340 6.95 -1.72 -10.36
C PHE A 340 5.51 -1.78 -10.84
N GLY A 341 5.08 -2.97 -11.29
CA GLY A 341 3.75 -3.20 -11.86
C GLY A 341 3.64 -2.64 -13.28
N ASN A 342 2.85 -1.59 -13.47
CA ASN A 342 2.63 -0.99 -14.80
C ASN A 342 3.80 -0.10 -15.26
N LEU A 343 4.79 0.12 -14.40
CA LEU A 343 5.98 0.91 -14.68
C LEU A 343 7.10 0.02 -15.25
N PRO A 344 8.10 0.60 -15.96
CA PRO A 344 9.09 -0.16 -16.71
C PRO A 344 10.08 -0.99 -15.86
N GLY A 345 9.95 -0.99 -14.54
CA GLY A 345 10.84 -1.73 -13.64
C GLY A 345 12.14 -1.01 -13.32
N ASN A 346 12.22 0.31 -13.44
CA ASN A 346 13.44 1.04 -13.07
C ASN A 346 13.65 0.98 -11.55
N VAL A 347 14.86 0.65 -11.13
CA VAL A 347 15.27 0.53 -9.71
C VAL A 347 16.51 1.39 -9.50
N GLU A 348 16.37 2.46 -8.73
CA GLU A 348 17.43 3.38 -8.38
C GLU A 348 17.90 3.12 -6.95
N ILE A 349 19.19 2.85 -6.76
CA ILE A 349 19.80 2.61 -5.45
C ILE A 349 20.55 3.87 -5.03
N TRP A 350 20.22 4.38 -3.85
CA TRP A 350 20.76 5.61 -3.30
C TRP A 350 21.44 5.38 -1.96
N ASP A 351 22.58 6.04 -1.77
CA ASP A 351 23.19 6.25 -0.46
C ASP A 351 22.45 7.41 0.24
N VAL A 352 21.83 7.11 1.38
CA VAL A 352 21.02 8.08 2.13
C VAL A 352 21.92 9.14 2.78
N LYS A 353 23.10 8.76 3.27
CA LYS A 353 24.02 9.64 3.97
C LYS A 353 24.70 10.59 3.01
N MET A 354 25.23 10.06 1.90
CA MET A 354 25.92 10.86 0.87
C MET A 354 24.95 11.56 -0.07
N LYS A 355 23.66 11.16 -0.10
CA LYS A 355 22.62 11.69 -0.99
C LYS A 355 22.98 11.49 -2.48
N GLU A 356 23.65 10.39 -2.77
CA GLU A 356 24.15 10.07 -4.10
C GLU A 356 23.51 8.80 -4.64
N LYS A 357 23.26 8.78 -5.95
CA LYS A 357 22.78 7.59 -6.65
C LYS A 357 23.95 6.66 -6.94
N LEU A 358 23.90 5.45 -6.40
CA LEU A 358 24.94 4.43 -6.56
C LEU A 358 24.75 3.63 -7.84
N ALA A 359 23.50 3.23 -8.12
CA ALA A 359 23.17 2.40 -9.26
C ALA A 359 21.76 2.68 -9.79
N ASN A 360 21.55 2.34 -11.05
CA ASN A 360 20.25 2.40 -11.72
C ASN A 360 20.14 1.17 -12.62
N ILE A 361 19.27 0.24 -12.24
CA ILE A 361 19.09 -1.04 -12.94
C ILE A 361 17.63 -1.18 -13.40
N LYS A 362 17.39 -2.16 -14.26
CA LYS A 362 16.06 -2.46 -14.77
C LYS A 362 15.63 -3.86 -14.35
N CYS A 363 14.60 -3.92 -13.52
CA CYS A 363 13.94 -5.12 -13.03
C CYS A 363 12.47 -5.12 -13.50
N PRO A 364 12.21 -5.47 -14.77
CA PRO A 364 10.85 -5.50 -15.30
C PRO A 364 10.00 -6.55 -14.57
N ASP A 365 8.68 -6.40 -14.65
CA ASP A 365 7.70 -7.40 -14.19
C ASP A 365 7.85 -7.83 -12.73
N THR A 366 8.51 -7.01 -11.91
CA THR A 366 8.70 -7.28 -10.49
C THR A 366 7.38 -7.07 -9.74
N THR A 367 6.94 -8.10 -9.02
CA THR A 367 5.75 -8.07 -8.17
C THR A 367 6.11 -8.08 -6.69
N HIS A 368 7.30 -8.53 -6.34
CA HIS A 368 7.80 -8.62 -4.97
C HIS A 368 9.26 -8.14 -4.89
N PHE A 369 9.57 -7.39 -3.84
CA PHE A 369 10.91 -6.88 -3.52
C PHE A 369 11.15 -7.05 -2.02
N GLU A 370 12.32 -7.55 -1.65
CA GLU A 370 12.74 -7.63 -0.25
C GLU A 370 14.25 -7.47 -0.13
N TRP A 371 14.69 -6.67 0.84
CA TRP A 371 16.11 -6.59 1.19
C TRP A 371 16.54 -7.84 1.95
N ASN A 372 17.74 -8.32 1.64
CA ASN A 372 18.39 -9.31 2.48
C ASN A 372 18.68 -8.70 3.86
N PRO A 373 18.55 -9.47 4.97
CA PRO A 373 18.85 -9.01 6.32
C PRO A 373 20.24 -8.39 6.51
N ASN A 374 21.23 -8.80 5.71
CA ASN A 374 22.57 -8.20 5.73
C ASN A 374 22.65 -6.80 5.10
N GLY A 375 21.58 -6.34 4.46
CA GLY A 375 21.43 -5.00 3.90
C GLY A 375 22.29 -4.68 2.69
N GLU A 376 23.00 -5.66 2.13
CA GLU A 376 23.83 -5.52 0.93
C GLU A 376 23.14 -6.02 -0.34
N TYR A 377 22.32 -7.06 -0.19
CA TYR A 377 21.62 -7.70 -1.30
C TYR A 377 20.12 -7.48 -1.20
N PHE A 378 19.42 -7.61 -2.31
CA PHE A 378 17.96 -7.64 -2.34
C PHE A 378 17.46 -8.62 -3.40
N VAL A 379 16.27 -9.15 -3.18
CA VAL A 379 15.58 -10.01 -4.14
C VAL A 379 14.49 -9.23 -4.86
N THR A 380 14.34 -9.48 -6.15
CA THR A 380 13.16 -9.12 -6.93
C THR A 380 12.54 -10.39 -7.48
N ALA A 381 11.23 -10.56 -7.34
CA ALA A 381 10.53 -11.73 -7.88
C ALA A 381 9.30 -11.33 -8.70
N THR A 382 8.99 -12.19 -9.67
CA THR A 382 7.76 -12.17 -10.45
C THR A 382 6.91 -13.36 -9.99
N THR A 383 5.79 -13.07 -9.34
CA THR A 383 4.96 -14.06 -8.64
C THR A 383 3.51 -14.07 -9.14
N SER A 384 2.93 -15.27 -9.20
CA SER A 384 1.50 -15.53 -9.38
C SER A 384 0.75 -15.26 -8.07
N PRO A 385 -0.52 -14.80 -8.10
CA PRO A 385 -1.41 -14.67 -9.27
C PRO A 385 -1.30 -13.35 -10.03
N ARG A 386 -0.50 -12.39 -9.56
CA ARG A 386 -0.44 -11.06 -10.17
C ARG A 386 0.12 -11.10 -11.60
N LEU A 387 1.22 -11.83 -11.80
CA LEU A 387 1.75 -12.16 -13.11
C LEU A 387 1.99 -13.66 -13.17
N ARG A 388 1.40 -14.34 -14.16
CA ARG A 388 1.54 -15.80 -14.35
C ARG A 388 2.58 -16.19 -15.40
N ILE A 389 3.18 -15.20 -16.04
CA ILE A 389 4.19 -15.37 -17.10
C ILE A 389 5.50 -14.81 -16.57
N GLY A 390 6.62 -15.49 -16.88
CA GLY A 390 7.95 -15.05 -16.47
C GLY A 390 8.21 -15.17 -14.96
N ASN A 391 7.50 -16.08 -14.28
CA ASN A 391 7.71 -16.35 -12.86
C ASN A 391 9.18 -16.73 -12.59
N GLY A 392 9.69 -16.28 -11.45
CA GLY A 392 11.10 -16.43 -11.10
C GLY A 392 11.55 -15.34 -10.14
N PHE A 393 12.81 -15.39 -9.73
CA PHE A 393 13.39 -14.39 -8.86
C PHE A 393 14.86 -14.13 -9.20
N LYS A 394 15.33 -12.94 -8.83
CA LYS A 394 16.69 -12.47 -9.07
C LYS A 394 17.22 -11.84 -7.80
N VAL A 395 18.47 -12.11 -7.46
CA VAL A 395 19.17 -11.50 -6.31
C VAL A 395 20.21 -10.54 -6.84
N TYR A 396 20.20 -9.31 -6.33
CA TYR A 396 21.11 -8.24 -6.72
C TYR A 396 21.90 -7.76 -5.51
N HIS A 397 23.12 -7.30 -5.75
CA HIS A 397 23.88 -6.50 -4.80
C HIS A 397 23.51 -5.01 -4.96
N TYR A 398 23.66 -4.20 -3.91
CA TYR A 398 23.33 -2.76 -3.93
C TYR A 398 24.08 -1.97 -5.02
N SER A 399 25.25 -2.45 -5.46
CA SER A 399 25.99 -1.86 -6.59
C SER A 399 25.29 -2.02 -7.94
N GLY A 400 24.15 -2.73 -7.98
CA GLY A 400 23.40 -3.07 -9.19
C GLY A 400 23.88 -4.34 -9.90
N ALA A 401 24.81 -5.09 -9.28
CA ALA A 401 25.30 -6.35 -9.85
C ALA A 401 24.25 -7.45 -9.65
N LEU A 402 23.93 -8.20 -10.71
CA LEU A 402 23.09 -9.38 -10.64
C LEU A 402 23.92 -10.54 -10.09
N MET A 403 23.51 -11.12 -8.96
CA MET A 403 24.25 -12.18 -8.27
C MET A 403 23.65 -13.56 -8.55
N HIS A 404 22.33 -13.63 -8.69
CA HIS A 404 21.63 -14.88 -8.94
C HIS A 404 20.36 -14.62 -9.75
N GLU A 405 20.02 -15.55 -10.64
CA GLU A 405 18.79 -15.54 -11.44
C GLU A 405 18.23 -16.95 -11.51
N THR A 406 16.96 -17.09 -11.14
CA THR A 406 16.18 -18.32 -11.30
C THR A 406 14.94 -18.02 -12.10
N ILE A 407 14.78 -18.72 -13.23
CA ILE A 407 13.54 -18.73 -14.01
C ILE A 407 12.72 -19.92 -13.52
N TRP A 408 11.48 -19.66 -13.12
CA TRP A 408 10.61 -20.71 -12.62
C TRP A 408 10.13 -21.63 -13.76
N PRO A 409 10.04 -22.95 -13.55
CA PRO A 409 9.66 -23.91 -14.59
C PRO A 409 8.29 -23.60 -15.24
N GLN A 410 8.20 -23.82 -16.56
CA GLN A 410 6.94 -23.68 -17.29
C GLN A 410 5.90 -24.67 -16.77
N GLY A 411 4.65 -24.23 -16.63
CA GLY A 411 3.55 -25.04 -16.09
C GLY A 411 3.49 -25.08 -14.55
N GLN A 412 4.45 -24.47 -13.86
CA GLN A 412 4.40 -24.22 -12.42
C GLN A 412 4.30 -22.72 -12.15
N GLU A 413 3.80 -22.36 -10.98
CA GLU A 413 3.67 -20.98 -10.55
C GLU A 413 4.51 -20.71 -9.30
N LEU A 414 5.27 -19.62 -9.31
CA LEU A 414 5.96 -19.11 -8.13
C LEU A 414 5.00 -18.21 -7.36
N LEU A 415 4.71 -18.55 -6.10
CA LEU A 415 3.67 -17.88 -5.31
C LEU A 415 4.22 -16.92 -4.26
N ALA A 416 5.35 -17.25 -3.64
CA ALA A 416 6.04 -16.36 -2.71
C ALA A 416 7.54 -16.68 -2.62
N VAL A 417 8.32 -15.66 -2.29
CA VAL A 417 9.74 -15.72 -1.94
C VAL A 417 9.92 -14.82 -0.73
N GLU A 418 10.56 -15.31 0.33
CA GLU A 418 10.83 -14.54 1.55
C GLU A 418 12.25 -14.82 2.06
N TRP A 419 12.98 -13.78 2.45
CA TRP A 419 14.25 -13.97 3.16
C TRP A 419 14.01 -14.52 4.56
N GLN A 420 14.92 -15.40 4.99
CA GLN A 420 15.05 -15.75 6.39
C GLN A 420 15.25 -14.49 7.22
N GLN A 421 14.42 -14.30 8.24
CA GLN A 421 14.52 -13.16 9.15
C GLN A 421 15.56 -13.42 10.23
N PHE A 422 16.06 -12.36 10.87
CA PHE A 422 17.04 -12.43 11.94
C PHE A 422 16.75 -11.36 12.98
N ALA A 423 17.16 -11.60 14.22
CA ALA A 423 17.10 -10.59 15.26
C ALA A 423 17.87 -9.31 14.89
N ASP A 424 17.43 -8.19 15.46
CA ASP A 424 18.12 -6.92 15.32
C ASP A 424 19.60 -7.05 15.75
N ASN A 425 20.50 -6.43 14.97
CA ASN A 425 21.95 -6.46 15.16
C ASN A 425 22.62 -7.83 14.92
N ALA A 426 21.92 -8.81 14.33
CA ALA A 426 22.55 -10.05 13.86
C ALA A 426 23.62 -9.79 12.78
N PHE A 427 23.45 -8.72 12.01
CA PHE A 427 24.38 -8.27 10.99
C PHE A 427 24.91 -6.88 11.31
N THR A 428 26.09 -6.55 10.77
CA THR A 428 26.70 -5.23 10.91
C THR A 428 26.31 -4.33 9.73
N GLU A 429 26.23 -3.02 9.97
CA GLU A 429 25.91 -2.04 8.92
C GLU A 429 26.96 -2.13 7.80
N PRO A 430 26.56 -2.39 6.55
CA PRO A 430 27.51 -2.60 5.47
C PRO A 430 28.23 -1.31 5.09
N THR A 431 29.52 -1.43 4.77
CA THR A 431 30.32 -0.30 4.28
C THR A 431 30.07 -0.10 2.80
N ILE A 432 29.38 1.00 2.46
CA ILE A 432 29.03 1.33 1.08
C ILE A 432 30.31 1.69 0.31
N THR A 433 30.57 0.95 -0.76
CA THR A 433 31.72 1.17 -1.66
C THR A 433 31.23 1.48 -3.06
N LYS A 434 31.89 2.41 -3.76
CA LYS A 434 31.53 2.79 -5.14
C LYS A 434 32.00 1.79 -6.20
N THR A 435 32.86 0.84 -5.83
CA THR A 435 33.37 -0.20 -6.73
C THR A 435 32.23 -1.10 -7.16
N LYS A 436 32.01 -1.19 -8.48
CA LYS A 436 31.00 -2.10 -9.03
C LYS A 436 31.47 -3.54 -8.85
N GLN A 437 30.68 -4.34 -8.15
CA GLN A 437 30.90 -5.78 -8.10
C GLN A 437 30.58 -6.40 -9.47
N GLU A 438 31.33 -7.44 -9.83
CA GLU A 438 31.05 -8.23 -11.03
C GLU A 438 29.83 -9.12 -10.79
N GLY A 439 28.83 -9.02 -11.67
CA GLY A 439 27.62 -9.83 -11.66
C GLY A 439 27.52 -10.78 -12.85
N ILE A 440 26.59 -11.73 -12.77
CA ILE A 440 26.25 -12.61 -13.89
C ILE A 440 25.48 -11.85 -14.98
N LYS A 441 25.55 -12.31 -16.23
CA LYS A 441 24.71 -11.81 -17.31
C LYS A 441 23.33 -12.47 -17.23
N SER A 442 22.27 -11.68 -17.35
CA SER A 442 20.91 -12.24 -17.38
C SER A 442 20.72 -13.10 -18.62
N SER A 443 20.09 -14.26 -18.43
CA SER A 443 19.75 -15.23 -19.46
C SER A 443 18.50 -14.85 -20.25
N GLN A 444 17.71 -13.87 -19.77
CA GLN A 444 16.51 -13.42 -20.47
C GLN A 444 16.86 -12.69 -21.77
N PRO A 445 16.19 -13.01 -22.89
CA PRO A 445 16.43 -12.32 -24.15
C PRO A 445 16.01 -10.84 -24.02
N GLU A 446 16.94 -9.92 -24.22
CA GLU A 446 16.61 -8.51 -24.32
C GLU A 446 15.63 -8.28 -25.48
N ALA A 447 14.47 -7.70 -25.17
CA ALA A 447 13.48 -7.37 -26.19
C ALA A 447 14.15 -6.50 -27.27
N SER A 448 14.04 -6.91 -28.54
CA SER A 448 14.72 -6.21 -29.63
C SER A 448 14.32 -4.73 -29.63
N LYS A 449 15.29 -3.81 -29.68
CA LYS A 449 15.04 -2.35 -29.82
C LYS A 449 14.35 -1.95 -31.13
N LYS A 450 13.99 -2.92 -32.00
CA LYS A 450 13.27 -2.67 -33.24
C LYS A 450 11.82 -2.33 -32.90
N ALA A 451 11.36 -1.17 -33.37
CA ALA A 451 9.96 -0.77 -33.27
C ALA A 451 9.07 -1.88 -33.83
N TYR A 452 8.04 -2.28 -33.06
CA TYR A 452 7.09 -3.30 -33.47
C TYR A 452 6.50 -2.93 -34.83
N THR A 453 6.78 -3.74 -35.85
CA THR A 453 6.19 -3.57 -37.18
C THR A 453 5.01 -4.52 -37.27
N PRO A 454 3.77 -4.02 -37.40
CA PRO A 454 2.58 -4.86 -37.48
C PRO A 454 2.72 -5.93 -38.57
N PRO A 455 2.15 -7.15 -38.39
CA PRO A 455 2.32 -8.27 -39.31
C PRO A 455 2.07 -7.91 -40.78
N HIS A 456 1.04 -7.09 -41.03
CA HIS A 456 0.70 -6.58 -42.36
C HIS A 456 1.81 -5.75 -43.00
N LEU A 457 2.49 -4.90 -42.22
CA LEU A 457 3.60 -4.06 -42.66
C LEU A 457 4.91 -4.85 -42.77
N ARG A 458 5.07 -5.89 -41.95
CA ARG A 458 6.22 -6.81 -42.01
C ARG A 458 6.17 -7.65 -43.29
N LEU A 459 5.01 -8.22 -43.60
CA LEU A 459 4.78 -8.99 -44.83
C LEU A 459 4.94 -8.15 -46.10
N LYS A 460 4.47 -6.89 -46.07
CA LYS A 460 4.62 -5.96 -47.18
C LYS A 460 6.09 -5.57 -47.43
N LYS A 461 6.91 -5.50 -46.38
CA LYS A 461 8.38 -5.29 -46.49
C LYS A 461 9.13 -6.54 -46.95
N GLU A 462 8.59 -7.73 -46.68
CA GLU A 462 9.15 -9.03 -47.10
C GLU A 462 8.65 -9.48 -48.50
N GLY A 463 7.90 -8.63 -49.21
CA GLY A 463 7.39 -8.93 -50.55
C GLY A 463 6.30 -10.00 -50.60
N LYS A 464 5.69 -10.36 -49.46
CA LYS A 464 4.64 -11.38 -49.37
C LYS A 464 3.25 -10.74 -49.38
N ASN A 465 2.37 -11.26 -50.23
CA ASN A 465 1.04 -10.70 -50.46
C ASN A 465 0.11 -10.99 -49.26
N PRO A 466 -0.42 -9.98 -48.54
CA PRO A 466 -1.21 -10.19 -47.32
C PRO A 466 -2.60 -10.82 -47.55
N GLU A 467 -3.05 -10.94 -48.81
CA GLU A 467 -4.38 -11.49 -49.14
C GLU A 467 -4.48 -13.02 -48.99
N LYS A 468 -3.36 -13.76 -48.88
CA LYS A 468 -3.38 -15.22 -48.81
C LYS A 468 -3.62 -15.83 -47.42
N LEU A 469 -3.83 -15.02 -46.38
CA LEU A 469 -4.02 -15.50 -44.99
C LEU A 469 -5.29 -15.01 -44.30
N ILE A 470 -6.16 -14.26 -44.98
CA ILE A 470 -7.52 -14.00 -44.49
C ILE A 470 -8.40 -15.16 -44.95
N GLN A 471 -8.22 -16.33 -44.35
CA GLN A 471 -9.33 -17.27 -44.26
C GLN A 471 -10.22 -16.76 -43.12
N PRO A 472 -11.49 -16.39 -43.37
CA PRO A 472 -12.39 -16.07 -42.29
C PRO A 472 -12.57 -17.34 -41.44
N LEU A 473 -12.10 -17.31 -40.20
CA LEU A 473 -12.37 -18.38 -39.25
C LEU A 473 -13.89 -18.49 -39.09
N CYS A 474 -14.47 -19.63 -39.47
CA CYS A 474 -15.87 -19.91 -39.21
C CYS A 474 -16.15 -19.98 -37.70
N THR A 475 -17.24 -19.32 -37.35
CA THR A 475 -18.02 -19.34 -36.11
C THR A 475 -18.32 -20.74 -35.58
N ILE A 476 -18.21 -20.88 -34.25
CA ILE A 476 -18.99 -21.74 -33.32
C ILE A 476 -19.23 -23.21 -33.76
N PRO A 477 -18.70 -24.22 -33.03
CA PRO A 477 -18.96 -25.64 -33.32
C PRO A 477 -20.46 -25.98 -33.23
N GLY A 478 -21.04 -26.54 -34.31
CA GLY A 478 -22.37 -27.18 -34.26
C GLY A 478 -23.37 -26.89 -35.39
N LEU A 479 -23.05 -26.12 -36.43
CA LEU A 479 -23.95 -25.94 -37.59
C LEU A 479 -23.28 -26.26 -38.94
N PRO A 480 -24.02 -26.87 -39.90
CA PRO A 480 -23.48 -27.21 -41.20
C PRO A 480 -23.31 -25.96 -42.12
N PRO A 481 -22.39 -26.02 -43.10
CA PRO A 481 -22.05 -24.86 -43.93
C PRO A 481 -23.18 -24.50 -44.90
N GLY A 482 -23.61 -23.22 -44.93
CA GLY A 482 -24.55 -22.72 -45.95
C GLY A 482 -25.56 -21.66 -45.49
N TYR A 483 -25.71 -21.40 -44.18
CA TYR A 483 -26.59 -20.35 -43.69
C TYR A 483 -25.82 -19.05 -43.45
N SER A 484 -25.94 -18.08 -44.37
CA SER A 484 -25.66 -16.67 -44.10
C SER A 484 -26.95 -15.87 -44.26
N SER A 485 -27.27 -15.04 -43.27
CA SER A 485 -28.47 -14.21 -43.27
C SER A 485 -28.34 -13.07 -44.27
N SER A 486 -29.06 -13.23 -45.38
CA SER A 486 -29.74 -12.20 -46.19
C SER A 486 -29.03 -10.88 -46.54
N GLN A 487 -28.84 -10.75 -47.85
CA GLN A 487 -28.59 -9.54 -48.65
C GLN A 487 -29.43 -8.32 -48.23
N THR A 488 -28.81 -7.14 -48.27
CA THR A 488 -29.49 -5.91 -48.74
C THR A 488 -28.59 -5.20 -49.76
N ASN A 489 -29.20 -4.94 -50.91
CA ASN A 489 -28.64 -4.38 -52.13
C ASN A 489 -28.05 -2.98 -51.94
N ASN A 490 -27.00 -2.67 -52.71
CA ASN A 490 -26.92 -1.35 -53.34
C ASN A 490 -26.21 -1.42 -54.71
N ASN A 491 -26.96 -0.97 -55.71
CA ASN A 491 -26.60 -0.88 -57.11
C ASN A 491 -25.46 0.13 -57.37
N LYS A 492 -24.65 -0.18 -58.38
CA LYS A 492 -23.74 0.76 -59.06
C LYS A 492 -24.48 1.52 -60.16
N SER A 493 -24.29 2.83 -60.21
CA SER A 493 -24.28 3.69 -61.41
C SER A 493 -23.91 5.11 -60.93
N ASP A 494 -23.09 5.96 -61.54
CA ASP A 494 -22.50 5.98 -62.87
C ASP A 494 -21.46 7.14 -62.92
N ARG A 495 -20.60 7.11 -63.94
CA ARG A 495 -19.96 8.26 -64.64
C ARG A 495 -18.78 9.04 -64.01
N ARG A 496 -17.64 8.86 -64.69
CA ARG A 496 -16.60 9.86 -64.93
C ARG A 496 -17.14 11.02 -65.76
N SER A 497 -16.70 12.25 -65.49
CA SER A 497 -16.31 13.23 -66.52
C SER A 497 -15.56 14.40 -65.87
N GLY A 498 -14.47 14.84 -66.51
CA GLY A 498 -13.65 15.97 -66.09
C GLY A 498 -13.91 17.22 -66.91
N GLY A 499 -13.24 18.30 -66.51
CA GLY A 499 -13.22 19.63 -67.14
C GLY A 499 -13.43 20.71 -66.05
N GLN A 500 -12.74 21.84 -66.00
CA GLN A 500 -11.68 22.43 -66.81
C GLN A 500 -11.10 23.60 -65.98
N LYS A 501 -9.84 23.96 -66.23
CA LYS A 501 -9.18 25.17 -65.69
C LYS A 501 -9.87 26.46 -66.15
N SER A 502 -9.78 27.52 -65.35
CA SER A 502 -9.50 28.87 -65.87
C SER A 502 -8.82 29.76 -64.81
N GLN A 503 -7.87 30.57 -65.31
CA GLN A 503 -6.98 31.49 -64.60
C GLN A 503 -7.55 32.91 -64.56
N GLN A 504 -7.14 33.69 -63.55
CA GLN A 504 -6.72 35.11 -63.63
C GLN A 504 -5.99 35.40 -62.30
N ASN A 505 -4.67 35.60 -62.20
CA ASN A 505 -3.75 36.57 -62.80
C ASN A 505 -3.99 38.01 -62.30
N GLN A 506 -3.16 38.50 -61.36
CA GLN A 506 -2.18 39.57 -61.62
C GLN A 506 -1.34 39.99 -60.38
N ARG A 507 -0.01 40.02 -60.62
CA ARG A 507 1.05 41.01 -60.26
C ARG A 507 1.32 41.30 -58.78
N GLY A 508 2.57 41.43 -58.30
CA GLY A 508 3.95 41.52 -58.82
C GLY A 508 4.80 42.07 -57.64
N ASN A 509 6.13 42.06 -57.53
CA ASN A 509 7.24 41.91 -58.48
C ASN A 509 8.58 41.84 -57.67
N LYS A 510 9.52 40.99 -58.12
CA LYS A 510 11.03 41.11 -58.20
C LYS A 510 11.87 41.47 -56.94
N SER A 511 13.09 40.95 -56.71
CA SER A 511 14.27 40.74 -57.60
C SER A 511 15.29 39.74 -56.96
N LYS A 512 15.81 38.70 -57.67
CA LYS A 512 17.15 38.54 -58.32
C LYS A 512 18.36 38.85 -57.40
N THR A 513 19.37 37.98 -57.18
CA THR A 513 20.40 37.37 -58.10
C THR A 513 21.07 36.14 -57.42
N LYS A 514 21.34 34.98 -58.08
CA LYS A 514 22.57 34.55 -58.86
C LYS A 514 23.89 34.70 -58.06
N LYS A 515 24.88 33.78 -58.03
CA LYS A 515 25.19 32.49 -58.71
C LYS A 515 26.57 31.98 -58.17
N VAL A 516 26.87 30.68 -58.39
CA VAL A 516 28.19 30.08 -58.75
C VAL A 516 29.09 29.46 -57.65
N ASP A 517 29.33 28.16 -57.88
CA ASP A 517 30.35 27.23 -57.38
C ASP A 517 31.80 27.62 -57.75
N GLN A 518 32.80 27.15 -56.98
CA GLN A 518 33.92 26.33 -57.49
C GLN A 518 35.00 25.97 -56.43
N ASN A 519 35.62 24.82 -56.71
CA ASN A 519 36.70 24.07 -56.06
C ASN A 519 37.99 24.83 -55.73
N ASN A 520 38.80 24.33 -54.78
CA ASN A 520 40.08 23.66 -55.10
C ASN A 520 40.86 23.17 -53.86
N ASP A 521 41.62 22.10 -54.10
CA ASP A 521 42.57 21.36 -53.25
C ASP A 521 43.75 22.18 -52.69
N ILE A 522 44.41 21.67 -51.63
CA ILE A 522 45.84 21.23 -51.61
C ILE A 522 46.41 21.11 -50.17
N ASN A 523 47.02 19.94 -49.93
CA ASN A 523 48.07 19.49 -49.01
C ASN A 523 48.75 20.44 -47.98
N SER A 524 49.03 19.87 -46.80
CA SER A 524 50.36 19.93 -46.16
C SER A 524 50.49 18.87 -45.05
N ALA A 525 51.43 17.94 -45.23
CA ALA A 525 51.94 17.00 -44.23
C ALA A 525 53.42 17.32 -43.92
N ASN A 526 53.84 17.09 -42.67
CA ASN A 526 55.21 16.90 -42.17
C ASN A 526 55.08 16.58 -40.66
N ASN A 527 55.83 15.70 -40.00
CA ASN A 527 56.75 14.61 -40.31
C ASN A 527 57.11 13.93 -38.96
N ILE A 528 57.30 12.58 -38.93
CA ILE A 528 58.28 11.74 -38.16
C ILE A 528 58.41 11.93 -36.61
N GLY A 529 58.53 10.93 -35.72
CA GLY A 529 58.66 9.46 -35.78
C GLY A 529 59.23 8.88 -34.45
N VAL A 530 59.37 7.53 -34.40
CA VAL A 530 60.23 6.68 -33.52
C VAL A 530 59.70 6.36 -32.10
N SER A 531 59.16 5.17 -31.77
CA SER A 531 59.68 3.77 -31.59
C SER A 531 60.01 3.34 -30.14
N ALA A 532 59.49 2.14 -29.78
CA ALA A 532 60.07 1.07 -28.95
C ALA A 532 60.25 1.29 -27.41
N SER A 533 60.25 0.30 -26.51
CA SER A 533 60.12 -1.17 -26.55
C SER A 533 59.92 -1.72 -25.13
N VAL A 534 59.38 -2.94 -25.08
CA VAL A 534 59.42 -3.98 -24.03
C VAL A 534 60.68 -3.98 -23.14
N LEU A 535 60.52 -4.20 -21.82
CA LEU A 535 61.29 -5.19 -21.05
C LEU A 535 60.75 -5.41 -19.63
N SER A 536 60.55 -6.69 -19.31
CA SER A 536 60.31 -7.22 -17.98
C SER A 536 61.61 -7.30 -17.17
N THR A 537 61.53 -7.19 -15.85
CA THR A 537 62.41 -7.95 -14.94
C THR A 537 61.67 -8.37 -13.67
N LYS A 538 61.78 -9.66 -13.40
CA LYS A 538 61.41 -10.41 -12.18
C LYS A 538 62.30 -10.01 -10.99
N ALA A 539 61.77 -10.14 -9.77
CA ALA A 539 62.37 -10.83 -8.60
C ALA A 539 61.51 -10.50 -7.36
N HIS A 540 60.77 -11.45 -6.77
CA HIS A 540 61.15 -12.45 -5.78
C HIS A 540 61.23 -11.96 -4.31
N ASN A 541 60.27 -12.49 -3.55
CA ASN A 541 60.36 -13.16 -2.25
C ASN A 541 60.54 -12.41 -0.93
N SER A 542 59.86 -13.06 0.03
CA SER A 542 60.08 -13.20 1.48
C SER A 542 59.47 -12.10 2.34
N SER A 543 58.71 -12.34 3.41
CA SER A 543 58.35 -13.48 4.31
C SER A 543 58.60 -12.98 5.73
N GLY A 544 57.60 -13.16 6.59
CA GLY A 544 57.76 -13.17 8.05
C GLY A 544 57.80 -11.79 8.71
N ASP A 545 57.38 -11.62 9.96
CA ASP A 545 56.68 -12.53 10.86
C ASP A 545 56.24 -11.70 12.09
N THR A 546 55.11 -12.12 12.66
CA THR A 546 54.75 -12.15 14.09
C THR A 546 54.80 -10.95 15.07
N LEU A 547 53.72 -10.92 15.88
CA LEU A 547 53.57 -10.49 17.29
C LEU A 547 53.47 -8.97 17.54
N GLY A 548 52.51 -8.44 18.31
CA GLY A 548 51.54 -9.04 19.21
C GLY A 548 51.41 -8.16 20.46
N ARG A 549 50.17 -7.92 20.91
CA ARG A 549 49.76 -7.41 22.25
C ARG A 549 50.20 -5.96 22.60
N SER A 550 49.51 -5.18 23.42
CA SER A 550 48.27 -5.30 24.21
C SER A 550 48.07 -3.98 24.97
N VAL A 551 46.82 -3.46 25.03
CA VAL A 551 46.08 -2.98 26.24
C VAL A 551 46.74 -1.76 26.97
N VAL A 552 46.10 -0.72 27.56
CA VAL A 552 44.90 -0.57 28.40
C VAL A 552 44.60 0.93 28.58
N ASP A 553 43.32 1.27 28.50
CA ASP A 553 42.47 2.04 29.45
C ASP A 553 42.77 3.46 30.00
N ASN A 554 41.63 4.19 30.05
CA ASN A 554 41.11 5.06 31.12
C ASN A 554 41.77 6.42 31.38
N GLU A 555 41.09 7.48 31.84
CA GLU A 555 39.68 7.85 32.08
C GLU A 555 39.68 9.37 32.40
N ALA A 556 38.50 10.01 32.30
CA ALA A 556 37.99 11.15 33.08
C ALA A 556 38.91 12.33 33.50
N ASN A 557 38.44 13.58 33.33
CA ASN A 557 37.58 14.26 34.32
C ASN A 557 37.33 15.75 33.95
N ALA A 558 36.24 16.29 34.50
CA ALA A 558 35.71 17.65 34.36
C ALA A 558 36.54 18.74 35.06
N ASN A 559 36.42 20.02 34.64
CA ASN A 559 35.89 21.08 35.52
C ASN A 559 35.61 22.44 34.81
N SER A 560 34.73 23.18 35.47
CA SER A 560 34.16 24.52 35.28
C SER A 560 35.14 25.73 35.38
N GLY A 561 34.69 26.91 34.93
CA GLY A 561 35.32 28.19 35.30
C GLY A 561 34.96 29.40 34.41
N THR A 562 34.23 30.35 35.00
CA THR A 562 33.69 31.63 34.48
C THR A 562 34.70 32.80 34.35
N GLY A 563 34.42 33.79 33.47
CA GLY A 563 34.69 35.22 33.78
C GLY A 563 35.18 36.17 32.66
N ASN A 564 34.52 37.34 32.54
CA ASN A 564 34.86 38.61 31.85
C ASN A 564 34.77 38.66 30.30
N GLY A 565 34.13 39.63 29.62
CA GLY A 565 33.66 40.98 29.96
C GLY A 565 34.51 42.06 29.24
N GLY A 566 33.99 42.73 28.19
CA GLY A 566 34.71 43.85 27.54
C GLY A 566 34.23 44.32 26.16
N GLU A 567 33.26 45.24 26.18
CA GLU A 567 32.82 46.30 25.25
C GLU A 567 33.46 46.68 23.88
N GLN A 568 32.55 47.01 22.94
CA GLN A 568 32.47 48.23 22.07
C GLN A 568 33.38 48.41 20.82
N LYS A 569 32.78 48.48 19.60
CA LYS A 569 32.45 49.72 18.83
C LYS A 569 32.10 49.50 17.32
N ARG A 570 30.94 50.04 16.93
CA ARG A 570 30.59 50.91 15.76
C ARG A 570 30.73 50.40 14.29
N ASN A 571 29.56 50.19 13.64
CA ASN A 571 28.94 50.88 12.45
C ASN A 571 29.76 51.20 11.16
N PRO A 572 29.17 51.45 9.94
CA PRO A 572 27.73 51.66 9.57
C PRO A 572 27.22 51.16 8.17
N ASN A 573 25.89 51.24 7.94
CA ASN A 573 25.11 51.60 6.71
C ASN A 573 25.30 50.81 5.37
N GLN A 574 24.32 50.51 4.50
CA GLN A 574 23.03 51.14 4.17
C GLN A 574 22.17 50.27 3.18
N ARG A 575 20.85 50.22 3.44
CA ARG A 575 19.67 50.46 2.54
C ARG A 575 19.27 49.60 1.29
N ARG A 576 17.94 49.34 1.29
CA ARG A 576 16.91 49.25 0.19
C ARG A 576 16.78 47.90 -0.56
N GLN A 577 15.60 47.38 -0.96
CA GLN A 577 14.20 47.84 -0.99
C GLN A 577 13.26 46.62 -1.22
N GLN A 578 12.05 46.62 -0.66
CA GLN A 578 10.90 45.79 -1.07
C GLN A 578 9.88 46.66 -1.85
N PRO A 579 9.07 46.11 -2.77
CA PRO A 579 7.90 46.79 -3.30
C PRO A 579 6.57 46.23 -2.73
N GLN A 580 5.66 47.16 -2.38
CA GLN A 580 4.23 46.94 -2.12
C GLN A 580 3.41 47.10 -3.41
N GLN A 581 2.30 46.37 -3.56
CA GLN A 581 1.12 46.86 -4.29
C GLN A 581 -0.23 46.50 -3.61
N LYS A 582 -0.87 47.60 -3.18
CA LYS A 582 -2.28 48.03 -3.09
C LYS A 582 -3.49 47.06 -3.10
N GLN A 583 -4.44 47.51 -2.26
CA GLN A 583 -5.81 47.09 -1.94
C GLN A 583 -6.84 47.12 -3.10
N GLN A 584 -7.88 46.28 -2.99
CA GLN A 584 -9.28 46.69 -3.24
C GLN A 584 -10.24 46.00 -2.24
N LYS A 585 -11.14 46.81 -1.67
CA LYS A 585 -12.18 46.47 -0.67
C LYS A 585 -13.45 45.93 -1.34
N ARG A 586 -14.15 45.00 -0.68
CA ARG A 586 -15.61 45.04 -0.43
C ARG A 586 -16.03 43.97 0.60
N GLN A 587 -16.50 44.41 1.76
CA GLN A 587 -17.37 43.67 2.69
C GLN A 587 -18.73 44.40 2.74
N PRO A 588 -19.78 43.72 3.21
CA PRO A 588 -20.62 44.31 4.25
C PRO A 588 -20.69 43.48 5.53
N GLN A 589 -20.86 44.23 6.61
CA GLN A 589 -20.80 43.93 8.04
C GLN A 589 -21.92 43.01 8.55
N ARG A 590 -21.63 42.24 9.62
CA ARG A 590 -22.46 42.21 10.85
C ARG A 590 -21.58 42.01 12.10
N ARG A 591 -21.88 42.77 13.16
CA ARG A 591 -21.17 42.87 14.45
C ARG A 591 -21.40 41.64 15.35
N PRO A 592 -20.47 41.30 16.25
CA PRO A 592 -20.68 40.35 17.34
C PRO A 592 -21.10 41.04 18.65
N LEU A 593 -21.84 40.31 19.50
CA LEU A 593 -22.09 40.62 20.92
C LEU A 593 -21.54 39.46 21.80
N PRO A 594 -21.21 39.72 23.08
CA PRO A 594 -20.20 38.98 23.82
C PRO A 594 -20.73 37.80 24.64
N ILE A 595 -19.82 36.87 24.90
CA ILE A 595 -19.95 35.69 25.78
C ILE A 595 -19.76 36.14 27.23
N ALA A 596 -20.68 35.75 28.12
CA ALA A 596 -20.52 35.84 29.56
C ALA A 596 -20.39 34.42 30.14
N GLU A 597 -19.33 34.23 30.92
CA GLU A 597 -19.07 33.07 31.78
C GLU A 597 -20.06 33.05 32.95
N TYR A 598 -20.49 31.86 33.40
CA TYR A 598 -20.62 31.62 34.84
C TYR A 598 -20.55 30.13 35.20
N ASN A 599 -19.84 29.90 36.31
CA ASN A 599 -19.53 28.62 36.93
C ASN A 599 -20.72 28.00 37.68
N SER A 600 -20.64 26.69 37.80
CA SER A 600 -21.36 25.78 38.68
C SER A 600 -21.24 26.10 40.18
N ASN A 601 -22.31 25.91 40.96
CA ASN A 601 -22.34 25.11 42.21
C ASN A 601 -23.68 25.17 43.00
N LEU A 602 -23.96 24.08 43.74
CA LEU A 602 -24.93 23.83 44.85
C LEU A 602 -26.40 23.52 44.45
N VAL A 603 -27.01 22.34 44.67
CA VAL A 603 -27.22 21.41 45.82
C VAL A 603 -28.49 21.75 46.66
N VAL A 604 -29.51 20.85 46.58
CA VAL A 604 -30.55 20.45 47.58
C VAL A 604 -31.66 21.51 47.88
N THR A 605 -32.98 21.25 48.00
CA THR A 605 -33.81 20.21 48.69
C THR A 605 -35.27 20.16 48.15
N ASN A 606 -35.99 19.07 48.46
CA ASN A 606 -37.42 18.81 48.25
C ASN A 606 -38.38 19.69 49.10
N ASN A 607 -39.61 19.95 48.61
CA ASN A 607 -40.91 19.51 49.20
C ASN A 607 -42.14 20.36 48.75
N ASN A 608 -43.10 19.67 48.11
CA ASN A 608 -44.52 19.51 48.48
C ASN A 608 -45.54 20.69 48.65
N THR A 609 -46.61 20.61 47.82
CA THR A 609 -48.06 20.53 48.20
C THR A 609 -49.02 21.72 47.97
N GLN A 610 -49.99 21.46 47.07
CA GLN A 610 -51.45 21.79 46.99
C GLN A 610 -52.00 23.20 47.29
N GLU A 611 -52.88 23.72 46.40
CA GLU A 611 -54.35 23.76 46.61
C GLU A 611 -55.11 24.32 45.37
N ASN A 612 -56.30 23.78 45.13
CA ASN A 612 -57.35 24.12 44.12
C ASN A 612 -58.44 24.97 44.85
N PRO A 613 -59.50 25.59 44.24
CA PRO A 613 -60.46 24.96 43.32
C PRO A 613 -61.16 25.86 42.23
N GLN A 614 -61.89 25.20 41.32
CA GLN A 614 -62.85 25.73 40.32
C GLN A 614 -64.24 26.05 40.93
N PRO A 615 -65.19 26.66 40.19
CA PRO A 615 -66.22 25.90 39.43
C PRO A 615 -66.68 26.60 38.11
N THR A 616 -67.54 26.14 37.20
CA THR A 616 -68.06 24.87 36.61
C THR A 616 -69.12 25.30 35.56
N GLN A 617 -69.26 24.57 34.43
CA GLN A 617 -70.52 24.19 33.72
C GLN A 617 -70.18 23.84 32.24
N GLU A 618 -70.10 22.55 31.87
CA GLU A 618 -71.19 21.63 31.46
C GLU A 618 -71.48 21.72 29.95
N GLN A 619 -71.70 20.67 29.14
CA GLN A 619 -71.69 19.20 29.24
C GLN A 619 -72.05 18.71 27.81
N GLU A 620 -71.39 17.73 27.19
CA GLU A 620 -71.83 16.33 26.97
C GLU A 620 -71.21 15.88 25.62
N LYS A 621 -70.82 14.64 25.32
CA LYS A 621 -70.92 13.31 25.96
C LYS A 621 -69.87 12.42 25.24
N LEU A 622 -68.95 11.76 25.97
CA LEU A 622 -68.98 10.33 26.40
C LEU A 622 -68.67 9.33 25.27
N SER A 623 -67.81 8.31 25.38
CA SER A 623 -67.19 7.58 26.53
C SER A 623 -65.98 6.78 25.99
N GLN A 624 -64.79 6.75 26.63
CA GLN A 624 -64.31 5.78 27.65
C GLN A 624 -64.12 4.33 27.16
N GLN A 625 -63.15 3.52 27.59
CA GLN A 625 -61.87 3.65 28.31
C GLN A 625 -61.21 2.25 28.30
N HIS A 626 -59.87 2.24 28.25
CA HIS A 626 -58.92 1.33 28.92
C HIS A 626 -59.10 -0.20 29.05
N SER A 627 -58.19 -0.90 28.34
CA SER A 627 -57.25 -1.96 28.75
C SER A 627 -57.70 -3.22 29.51
N LEU A 628 -57.46 -4.39 28.89
CA LEU A 628 -56.97 -5.64 29.50
C LEU A 628 -56.18 -6.47 28.44
N GLN A 629 -55.02 -7.01 28.83
CA GLN A 629 -54.38 -8.19 28.21
C GLN A 629 -55.36 -9.37 28.36
N THR A 630 -55.55 -10.35 27.46
CA THR A 630 -54.62 -11.30 26.84
C THR A 630 -55.45 -12.17 25.87
N ASN A 631 -54.99 -12.44 24.63
CA ASN A 631 -54.90 -13.79 24.03
C ASN A 631 -54.66 -13.77 22.51
N GLN A 632 -53.87 -14.74 22.09
CA GLN A 632 -53.33 -14.99 20.76
C GLN A 632 -54.42 -15.35 19.72
N SER A 633 -54.25 -14.88 18.49
CA SER A 633 -54.54 -15.69 17.28
C SER A 633 -53.82 -15.13 16.03
N SER A 634 -53.08 -16.05 15.37
CA SER A 634 -52.65 -16.09 13.96
C SER A 634 -51.92 -14.89 13.32
N LYS A 635 -50.63 -14.72 13.64
CA LYS A 635 -49.67 -14.13 12.69
C LYS A 635 -49.46 -15.09 11.51
N LYS A 636 -50.07 -14.80 10.35
CA LYS A 636 -49.62 -15.37 9.07
C LYS A 636 -48.17 -14.93 8.82
N ALA A 637 -47.31 -15.91 8.57
CA ALA A 637 -45.89 -15.70 8.31
C ALA A 637 -45.67 -14.80 7.08
N THR A 638 -45.19 -13.57 7.29
CA THR A 638 -44.70 -12.71 6.21
C THR A 638 -43.35 -13.24 5.74
N ASN A 639 -43.28 -13.68 4.49
CA ASN A 639 -42.04 -14.14 3.86
C ASN A 639 -41.07 -12.95 3.68
N PRO A 640 -39.91 -12.91 4.37
CA PRO A 640 -38.97 -11.78 4.31
C PRO A 640 -38.39 -11.52 2.91
N GLU A 641 -38.39 -12.53 2.01
CA GLU A 641 -37.99 -12.34 0.62
C GLU A 641 -39.01 -11.54 -0.19
N LYS A 642 -40.31 -11.67 0.11
CA LYS A 642 -41.36 -10.91 -0.57
C LYS A 642 -41.29 -9.43 -0.23
N GLU A 643 -41.05 -9.08 1.04
CA GLU A 643 -40.85 -7.67 1.44
C GLU A 643 -39.63 -7.02 0.78
N LYS A 644 -38.55 -7.80 0.60
CA LYS A 644 -37.35 -7.33 -0.10
C LYS A 644 -37.65 -7.07 -1.59
N LYS A 645 -38.44 -7.94 -2.24
CA LYS A 645 -38.88 -7.74 -3.63
C LYS A 645 -39.77 -6.50 -3.78
N ILE A 646 -40.74 -6.31 -2.87
CA ILE A 646 -41.61 -5.12 -2.86
C ILE A 646 -40.77 -3.84 -2.71
N ARG A 647 -39.80 -3.80 -1.78
CA ARG A 647 -38.90 -2.65 -1.60
C ARG A 647 -38.06 -2.36 -2.84
N ASN A 648 -37.56 -3.40 -3.52
CA ASN A 648 -36.74 -3.25 -4.72
C ASN A 648 -37.55 -2.71 -5.91
N VAL A 649 -38.76 -3.22 -6.12
CA VAL A 649 -39.65 -2.75 -7.21
C VAL A 649 -40.13 -1.32 -6.93
N ALA A 650 -40.45 -0.98 -5.68
CA ALA A 650 -40.80 0.39 -5.30
C ALA A 650 -39.67 1.39 -5.53
N LYS A 651 -38.41 0.99 -5.27
CA LYS A 651 -37.24 1.82 -5.55
C LYS A 651 -37.07 2.08 -7.06
N LYS A 652 -37.23 1.06 -7.91
CA LYS A 652 -37.16 1.20 -9.37
C LYS A 652 -38.22 2.18 -9.91
N LEU A 653 -39.44 2.11 -9.38
CA LEU A 653 -40.52 3.04 -9.74
C LEU A 653 -40.23 4.48 -9.29
N SER A 654 -39.60 4.68 -8.13
CA SER A 654 -39.15 6.00 -7.68
C SER A 654 -38.08 6.59 -8.60
N ASP A 655 -37.14 5.78 -9.05
CA ASP A 655 -36.09 6.20 -9.99
C ASP A 655 -36.67 6.56 -11.37
N ILE A 656 -37.65 5.80 -11.86
CA ILE A 656 -38.38 6.12 -13.10
C ILE A 656 -39.13 7.45 -12.97
N LYS A 657 -39.77 7.72 -11.82
CA LYS A 657 -40.45 9.00 -11.58
C LYS A 657 -39.49 10.19 -11.66
N LYS A 658 -38.25 10.04 -11.17
CA LYS A 658 -37.20 11.07 -11.29
C LYS A 658 -36.74 11.25 -12.73
N LEU A 659 -36.62 10.16 -13.50
CA LEU A 659 -36.27 10.24 -14.93
C LEU A 659 -37.36 10.95 -15.74
N LYS A 660 -38.64 10.69 -15.47
CA LYS A 660 -39.76 11.41 -16.10
C LYS A 660 -39.77 12.91 -15.78
N ALA A 661 -39.50 13.28 -14.51
CA ALA A 661 -39.41 14.69 -14.13
C ALA A 661 -38.27 15.43 -14.86
N ARG A 662 -37.14 14.75 -15.11
CA ARG A 662 -36.03 15.28 -15.93
C ARG A 662 -36.40 15.39 -17.40
N GLN A 663 -37.17 14.42 -17.93
CA GLN A 663 -37.71 14.47 -19.29
C GLN A 663 -38.69 15.64 -19.48
N GLU A 664 -39.57 15.90 -18.51
CA GLU A 664 -40.51 17.04 -18.51
C GLU A 664 -39.79 18.40 -18.40
N GLN A 665 -38.60 18.42 -17.79
CA GLN A 665 -37.72 19.59 -17.75
C GLN A 665 -36.92 19.81 -19.06
N GLY A 666 -37.18 19.01 -20.09
CA GLY A 666 -36.58 19.17 -21.43
C GLY A 666 -35.19 18.55 -21.56
N GLU A 667 -34.76 17.71 -20.61
CA GLU A 667 -33.46 17.03 -20.67
C GLU A 667 -33.49 15.85 -21.65
N VAL A 668 -32.48 15.75 -22.52
CA VAL A 668 -32.35 14.66 -23.48
C VAL A 668 -31.83 13.41 -22.75
N LEU A 669 -32.67 12.38 -22.62
CA LEU A 669 -32.33 11.13 -21.95
C LEU A 669 -31.69 10.12 -22.91
N GLU A 670 -30.71 9.37 -22.41
CA GLU A 670 -30.08 8.27 -23.16
C GLU A 670 -31.05 7.10 -23.42
N LEU A 671 -30.81 6.32 -24.48
CA LEU A 671 -31.66 5.20 -24.88
C LEU A 671 -31.92 4.19 -23.73
N ASN A 672 -30.91 3.94 -22.91
CA ASN A 672 -31.03 3.06 -21.73
C ASN A 672 -31.93 3.63 -20.63
N GLN A 673 -32.07 4.94 -20.53
CA GLN A 673 -32.94 5.62 -19.56
C GLN A 673 -34.38 5.65 -20.08
N LEU A 674 -34.57 5.88 -21.38
CA LEU A 674 -35.88 5.76 -22.05
C LEU A 674 -36.43 4.33 -21.95
N ASN A 675 -35.58 3.31 -22.13
CA ASN A 675 -35.95 1.91 -21.93
C ASN A 675 -36.34 1.57 -20.47
N LYS A 676 -35.82 2.31 -19.48
CA LYS A 676 -36.27 2.15 -18.08
C LYS A 676 -37.64 2.78 -17.85
N ILE A 677 -37.92 3.92 -18.49
CA ILE A 677 -39.23 4.58 -18.44
C ILE A 677 -40.30 3.70 -19.12
N SER A 678 -40.01 3.06 -20.26
CA SER A 678 -40.95 2.18 -20.95
C SER A 678 -41.34 0.93 -20.14
N MET A 679 -40.48 0.49 -19.22
CA MET A 679 -40.72 -0.67 -18.35
C MET A 679 -41.54 -0.37 -17.10
N GLU A 680 -41.96 0.89 -16.89
CA GLU A 680 -42.73 1.33 -15.71
C GLU A 680 -44.03 0.54 -15.51
N ALA A 681 -44.79 0.33 -16.58
CA ALA A 681 -46.06 -0.41 -16.52
C ALA A 681 -45.86 -1.83 -15.97
N LYS A 682 -44.78 -2.49 -16.40
CA LYS A 682 -44.39 -3.84 -15.97
C LYS A 682 -44.03 -3.88 -14.48
N PHE A 683 -43.32 -2.87 -13.97
CA PHE A 683 -42.99 -2.78 -12.55
C PHE A 683 -44.20 -2.42 -11.67
N LEU A 684 -45.16 -1.63 -12.17
CA LEU A 684 -46.42 -1.38 -11.47
C LEU A 684 -47.28 -2.64 -11.37
N GLU A 685 -47.33 -3.43 -12.43
CA GLU A 685 -48.03 -4.71 -12.45
C GLU A 685 -47.36 -5.74 -11.52
N GLU A 686 -46.03 -5.83 -11.54
CA GLU A 686 -45.26 -6.67 -10.60
C GLU A 686 -45.50 -6.25 -9.14
N LEU A 687 -45.54 -4.95 -8.85
CA LEU A 687 -45.83 -4.44 -7.51
C LEU A 687 -47.28 -4.76 -7.07
N ARG A 688 -48.26 -4.69 -7.99
CA ARG A 688 -49.65 -5.08 -7.70
C ARG A 688 -49.77 -6.58 -7.45
N ALA A 689 -49.14 -7.42 -8.28
CA ALA A 689 -49.15 -8.87 -8.11
C ALA A 689 -48.52 -9.30 -6.77
N LEU A 690 -47.40 -8.67 -6.39
CA LEU A 690 -46.76 -8.91 -5.09
C LEU A 690 -47.63 -8.49 -3.90
N LYS A 691 -48.46 -7.45 -4.05
CA LYS A 691 -49.40 -6.96 -3.02
C LYS A 691 -50.72 -7.73 -2.94
N LEU A 692 -51.23 -8.25 -4.07
CA LEU A 692 -52.46 -9.07 -4.12
C LEU A 692 -52.24 -10.51 -3.63
N SER A 693 -50.99 -10.99 -3.62
CA SER A 693 -50.64 -12.33 -3.12
C SER A 693 -50.55 -12.45 -1.58
N ALA A 694 -51.26 -11.58 -0.84
CA ALA A 694 -51.20 -11.39 0.61
C ALA A 694 -52.39 -12.01 1.36
#